data_AF-A0A0B7G2U6-F1
#
_entry.id   AF-A0A0B7G2U6-F1
#
_cell.length_a   1.000
_cell.length_b   1.000
_cell.length_c   1.000
_cell.angle_alpha   90.00
_cell.angle_beta   90.00
_cell.angle_gamma   90.00
#
_symmetry.space_group_name_H-M   'P 1'
#
loop_
_entity.id
_entity.type
_entity.pdbx_description
1 polymer ?
#
loop_
_entity_poly.entity_id
_entity_poly.type
_entity_poly.pdbx_seq_one_letter_code
_entity_poly.pdbx_strand_id
1 'polypeptide(L)'
;MSVKLDNNDQDARNLEMHHRYLDNNIATYMYHAQKSHDFFTKKGKNITHFIDRMEEHEALTKVYGELPSNYYLDCKKWTKNGVDDESLFNFYLNAVETTLVNPKTSANWLFFSNWGVLRGDIYKGIFTKSDLYTISPDYRSAFRYATVTRKIANKIVRKTQELIKEKAEEQERKEEEEERKDAEEERREREKERTKQRRFLGNGFRFKDIRESEPGALNIMEDTDQTYLYSESKQQIALTYGWNTQDQCEDNGNDVEHEQFDQVSFDDPEELPVFFWGKKFKEGLGKDEFVDIITTDYIGRGVVANALEKLLEEEYKGQISMKPWLSEYREDVRQNNPIGPPDQLPVDSWALTQLAVVPQPTTLPHIDPLSAIKHQNSLGCQWYTLFAPVAMRAILLGVLVCLATAKPLPQARPRDPWDPRIELPLPTRDLKWGDVNVLHTTDLHGWISGHSKNVYPEKSWSGNFGEFYSFVEHMRNKADKLHSDILLVDTGDRRIGHGLTDHIFNTKKVNGQDASLLYIDMGYDLVVPGNHDLKSASVVDFTMNTLVSRWGGRYLTSNVNRMDAASVEDRKPLGARYRRWVTPNGKRMMAFGVVTGKSSTPNTIQIEPINEMVKRKWFQDAIAPSAGEVDVFVLLGHVDPNPKRPTRADNIELIYDAIREKHPFTPIMIFTGHSHKRWCTTLPRVNGPKRSMLLQSGRYFDTVGWMSVELDGNDKSQDLQFHRRYLDNNLATYMFHTRKSHDFFTPKGRNITRFVERMEENEALTKIFGELKSNYYLDREYWTENGKNENSAFSFYLDAVEATLIDTKLSPNWLFFSNWGVVRGDIYSGAFTKSDLYSISPDDRRPFLYATVRRSVADQLVQRAREIEKRKVDDQERKEKEEAEKEKEEERKKREKEMQTRDTGKALKSRQLEPMLFNANEDSYKSRFGPAPGRTLSYGWVTNDNCGVEGDGDDTRHEPIPQVSFDDTKDGLEVYFWRKNFQSNLHENEFVDIITTNHIGQKVVFEAMQELVGKDVLVKPRLTSYRDDIRQDNLLEKYIESKFPYPASSNDNQ
;
A
#
# COMPACT_ATOMS: atom_id res chain seq x y z
N MET A 1 -10.49 -33.36 26.96
CA MET A 1 -11.78 -33.64 27.62
C MET A 1 -12.51 -34.71 26.85
N SER A 2 -13.01 -35.75 27.51
CA SER A 2 -13.76 -36.87 26.95
C SER A 2 -15.03 -37.10 27.76
N VAL A 3 -16.10 -37.53 27.10
CA VAL A 3 -17.37 -37.87 27.75
C VAL A 3 -17.57 -39.37 27.62
N LYS A 4 -17.70 -40.07 28.74
CA LYS A 4 -18.12 -41.46 28.79
C LYS A 4 -19.61 -41.49 29.12
N LEU A 5 -20.39 -42.08 28.23
CA LEU A 5 -21.78 -42.43 28.49
C LEU A 5 -21.77 -43.84 29.08
N ASP A 6 -22.03 -43.96 30.39
CA ASP A 6 -22.34 -45.28 30.95
C ASP A 6 -23.75 -45.69 30.49
N ASN A 7 -23.83 -46.86 29.88
CA ASN A 7 -25.07 -47.40 29.32
C ASN A 7 -25.70 -48.49 30.22
N ASN A 8 -25.11 -48.78 31.39
CA ASN A 8 -25.45 -49.95 32.19
C ASN A 8 -26.49 -49.74 33.29
N ASP A 9 -27.01 -48.53 33.50
CA ASP A 9 -28.17 -48.31 34.39
C ASP A 9 -29.33 -47.62 33.66
N GLN A 10 -30.57 -48.03 33.96
CA GLN A 10 -31.76 -47.56 33.26
C GLN A 10 -32.45 -46.37 33.92
N ASP A 11 -32.13 -46.06 35.18
CA ASP A 11 -32.57 -44.85 35.88
C ASP A 11 -31.38 -43.94 36.21
N ALA A 12 -31.47 -42.68 35.79
CA ALA A 12 -30.43 -41.64 35.84
C ALA A 12 -29.16 -41.89 34.99
N ARG A 13 -29.08 -41.22 33.82
CA ARG A 13 -27.85 -41.13 33.03
C ARG A 13 -26.88 -40.14 33.65
N ASN A 14 -25.89 -40.62 34.40
CA ASN A 14 -24.73 -39.80 34.75
C ASN A 14 -23.82 -39.65 33.52
N LEU A 15 -23.45 -38.41 33.19
CA LEU A 15 -22.35 -38.13 32.26
C LEU A 15 -21.06 -38.12 33.07
N GLU A 16 -20.16 -39.06 32.79
CA GLU A 16 -18.79 -39.00 33.32
C GLU A 16 -17.93 -38.19 32.34
N MET A 17 -17.39 -37.07 32.81
CA MET A 17 -16.58 -36.15 32.01
C MET A 17 -15.16 -36.09 32.58
N HIS A 18 -14.18 -36.55 31.80
CA HIS A 18 -12.77 -36.48 32.19
C HIS A 18 -12.08 -35.37 31.39
N HIS A 19 -11.37 -34.48 32.06
CA HIS A 19 -10.37 -33.62 31.42
C HIS A 19 -8.97 -34.22 31.57
N ARG A 20 -8.06 -33.78 30.69
CA ARG A 20 -6.63 -33.77 30.99
C ARG A 20 -6.01 -32.55 30.34
N TYR A 21 -5.11 -31.90 31.06
CA TYR A 21 -4.12 -30.97 30.53
C TYR A 21 -2.97 -31.81 29.97
N LEU A 22 -2.49 -31.43 28.79
CA LEU A 22 -1.41 -32.13 28.09
C LEU A 22 -0.26 -31.15 27.88
N ASP A 23 0.89 -31.47 28.46
CA ASP A 23 2.10 -30.70 28.26
C ASP A 23 2.48 -30.59 26.77
N ASN A 24 2.92 -29.41 26.31
CA ASN A 24 3.35 -29.20 24.92
C ASN A 24 4.79 -29.72 24.70
N ASN A 25 4.97 -31.02 24.90
CA ASN A 25 6.23 -31.72 24.67
C ASN A 25 5.99 -32.98 23.83
N ILE A 26 7.03 -33.45 23.13
CA ILE A 26 6.86 -34.58 22.20
C ILE A 26 6.66 -35.92 22.93
N ALA A 27 7.17 -36.11 24.14
CA ALA A 27 6.98 -37.34 24.90
C ALA A 27 5.52 -37.49 25.33
N THR A 28 4.89 -36.44 25.84
CA THR A 28 3.44 -36.34 26.09
C THR A 28 2.65 -36.69 24.81
N TYR A 29 2.95 -36.06 23.68
CA TYR A 29 2.24 -36.36 22.44
C TYR A 29 2.45 -37.79 21.93
N MET A 30 3.65 -38.35 22.07
CA MET A 30 3.97 -39.75 21.73
C MET A 30 3.24 -40.74 22.65
N TYR A 31 3.14 -40.41 23.94
CA TYR A 31 2.45 -41.21 24.96
C TYR A 31 0.94 -41.29 24.70
N HIS A 32 0.23 -40.15 24.63
CA HIS A 32 -1.23 -40.16 24.41
C HIS A 32 -1.63 -40.57 22.99
N ALA A 33 -0.75 -40.39 21.98
CA ALA A 33 -0.95 -40.97 20.65
C ALA A 33 -0.56 -42.45 20.55
N GLN A 34 -0.04 -43.05 21.63
CA GLN A 34 0.45 -44.44 21.72
C GLN A 34 1.43 -44.81 20.60
N LYS A 35 2.35 -43.89 20.27
CA LYS A 35 3.29 -44.02 19.14
C LYS A 35 4.70 -43.56 19.50
N SER A 36 5.65 -44.49 19.42
CA SER A 36 7.09 -44.18 19.45
C SER A 36 7.60 -43.83 18.04
N HIS A 37 7.90 -44.84 17.22
CA HIS A 37 8.69 -44.65 15.99
C HIS A 37 7.91 -43.97 14.85
N ASP A 38 6.62 -44.26 14.70
CA ASP A 38 5.75 -43.73 13.63
C ASP A 38 5.00 -42.44 14.01
N PHE A 39 5.39 -41.76 15.10
CA PHE A 39 4.75 -40.50 15.52
C PHE A 39 4.92 -39.38 14.48
N PHE A 40 6.13 -39.22 13.96
CA PHE A 40 6.48 -38.13 13.03
C PHE A 40 5.97 -38.38 11.60
N THR A 41 4.72 -38.01 11.32
CA THR A 41 4.17 -38.08 9.95
C THR A 41 5.01 -37.29 8.93
N LYS A 42 5.00 -37.71 7.66
CA LYS A 42 5.69 -36.99 6.56
C LYS A 42 5.23 -35.53 6.42
N LYS A 43 3.94 -35.23 6.71
CA LYS A 43 3.42 -33.86 6.73
C LYS A 43 4.02 -33.07 7.91
N GLY A 44 4.08 -33.68 9.10
CA GLY A 44 4.73 -33.11 10.28
C GLY A 44 6.19 -32.75 10.02
N LYS A 45 7.03 -33.70 9.58
CA LYS A 45 8.44 -33.45 9.26
C LYS A 45 8.63 -32.34 8.22
N ASN A 46 7.77 -32.26 7.20
CA ASN A 46 7.81 -31.17 6.21
C ASN A 46 7.43 -29.80 6.78
N ILE A 47 6.58 -29.75 7.82
CA ILE A 47 6.22 -28.52 8.54
C ILE A 47 7.35 -28.12 9.49
N THR A 48 7.94 -29.07 10.24
CA THR A 48 9.14 -28.82 11.07
C THR A 48 10.26 -28.22 10.21
N HIS A 49 10.68 -28.90 9.14
CA HIS A 49 11.69 -28.37 8.23
C HIS A 49 11.31 -27.02 7.58
N PHE A 50 10.03 -26.65 7.53
CA PHE A 50 9.61 -25.32 7.07
C PHE A 50 9.75 -24.26 8.17
N ILE A 51 9.44 -24.59 9.43
CA ILE A 51 9.71 -23.75 10.60
C ILE A 51 11.22 -23.55 10.75
N ASP A 52 12.02 -24.61 10.73
CA ASP A 52 13.50 -24.56 10.81
C ASP A 52 14.07 -23.55 9.79
N ARG A 53 13.63 -23.63 8.53
CA ARG A 53 14.04 -22.70 7.46
C ARG A 53 13.50 -21.28 7.61
N MET A 54 12.38 -21.07 8.33
CA MET A 54 11.94 -19.71 8.69
C MET A 54 12.80 -19.14 9.82
N GLU A 55 13.17 -19.94 10.81
CA GLU A 55 14.06 -19.53 11.89
C GLU A 55 15.47 -19.20 11.37
N GLU A 56 15.98 -19.98 10.41
CA GLU A 56 17.19 -19.64 9.64
C GLU A 56 17.02 -18.33 8.85
N HIS A 57 15.94 -18.18 8.08
CA HIS A 57 15.68 -17.00 7.23
C HIS A 57 15.55 -15.71 8.04
N GLU A 58 14.85 -15.75 9.17
CA GLU A 58 14.70 -14.62 10.10
C GLU A 58 15.89 -14.51 11.09
N ALA A 59 16.87 -15.41 10.99
CA ALA A 59 18.04 -15.54 11.86
C ALA A 59 17.71 -15.58 13.37
N LEU A 60 16.63 -16.29 13.75
CA LEU A 60 16.16 -16.40 15.15
C LEU A 60 17.11 -17.24 16.02
N THR A 61 17.74 -18.26 15.43
CA THR A 61 18.80 -19.09 16.06
C THR A 61 20.12 -18.35 16.30
N LYS A 62 20.20 -17.08 15.94
CA LYS A 62 21.39 -16.25 16.10
C LYS A 62 21.71 -16.01 17.58
N VAL A 63 22.87 -16.48 18.00
CA VAL A 63 23.42 -16.28 19.35
C VAL A 63 23.85 -14.83 19.55
N TYR A 64 23.46 -14.22 20.66
CA TYR A 64 23.97 -12.94 21.15
C TYR A 64 24.96 -13.09 22.31
N GLY A 65 24.92 -14.20 23.05
CA GLY A 65 25.87 -14.50 24.13
C GLY A 65 25.51 -15.80 24.86
N GLU A 66 26.19 -16.04 25.98
CA GLU A 66 25.87 -17.11 26.93
C GLU A 66 25.61 -16.49 28.31
N LEU A 67 24.50 -16.87 28.95
CA LEU A 67 24.10 -16.35 30.26
C LEU A 67 24.64 -17.24 31.39
N PRO A 68 25.21 -16.66 32.47
CA PRO A 68 25.90 -17.42 33.51
C PRO A 68 24.96 -18.11 34.51
N SER A 69 23.72 -17.61 34.64
CA SER A 69 22.70 -18.03 35.62
C SER A 69 21.31 -17.97 34.98
N ASN A 70 20.32 -18.53 35.68
CA ASN A 70 18.92 -18.29 35.39
C ASN A 70 18.50 -16.93 35.96
N TYR A 71 17.55 -16.25 35.31
CA TYR A 71 16.96 -14.99 35.76
C TYR A 71 15.44 -15.10 35.72
N TYR A 72 14.82 -15.13 36.88
CA TYR A 72 13.40 -15.43 37.04
C TYR A 72 12.54 -14.16 37.14
N LEU A 73 11.39 -14.18 36.48
CA LEU A 73 10.36 -13.15 36.56
C LEU A 73 9.58 -13.27 37.87
N ASP A 74 9.02 -14.45 38.15
CA ASP A 74 8.05 -14.67 39.24
C ASP A 74 8.63 -15.46 40.42
N CYS A 75 9.62 -16.34 40.19
CA CYS A 75 10.20 -17.20 41.24
C CYS A 75 11.18 -16.49 42.20
N LYS A 76 11.47 -15.20 41.98
CA LYS A 76 12.51 -14.44 42.72
C LYS A 76 12.04 -13.02 43.05
N LYS A 77 12.01 -12.68 44.34
CA LYS A 77 11.49 -11.38 44.82
C LYS A 77 12.32 -10.22 44.29
N TRP A 78 11.73 -9.43 43.39
CA TRP A 78 12.15 -8.03 43.25
C TRP A 78 11.91 -7.33 44.58
N THR A 79 12.96 -6.72 45.12
CA THR A 79 12.88 -5.96 46.37
C THR A 79 13.37 -4.54 46.12
N LYS A 80 12.76 -3.60 46.85
CA LYS A 80 13.07 -2.15 46.87
C LYS A 80 14.55 -1.81 47.13
N ASN A 81 15.32 -2.78 47.61
CA ASN A 81 16.75 -2.70 47.93
C ASN A 81 17.65 -3.56 47.01
N GLY A 82 17.10 -4.26 46.00
CA GLY A 82 17.87 -4.93 44.94
C GLY A 82 18.76 -6.10 45.37
N VAL A 83 18.25 -7.01 46.21
CA VAL A 83 19.08 -8.01 46.93
C VAL A 83 19.12 -9.41 46.30
N ASP A 84 18.44 -9.64 45.17
CA ASP A 84 18.40 -10.95 44.50
C ASP A 84 18.95 -10.86 43.06
N ASP A 85 20.16 -11.37 42.85
CA ASP A 85 20.85 -11.36 41.56
C ASP A 85 20.21 -12.30 40.51
N GLU A 86 19.35 -13.23 40.93
CA GLU A 86 18.59 -14.13 40.04
C GLU A 86 17.20 -13.56 39.69
N SER A 87 16.87 -12.33 40.12
CA SER A 87 15.65 -11.63 39.71
C SER A 87 15.83 -10.93 38.36
N LEU A 88 14.97 -11.25 37.39
CA LEU A 88 15.00 -10.69 36.04
C LEU A 88 14.81 -9.16 36.02
N PHE A 89 14.07 -8.60 36.98
CA PHE A 89 13.93 -7.15 37.11
C PHE A 89 15.27 -6.46 37.44
N ASN A 90 16.13 -7.09 38.26
CA ASN A 90 17.46 -6.56 38.57
C ASN A 90 18.41 -6.71 37.36
N PHE A 91 18.35 -7.84 36.65
CA PHE A 91 19.06 -8.03 35.38
C PHE A 91 18.70 -6.95 34.34
N TYR A 92 17.41 -6.64 34.17
CA TYR A 92 16.94 -5.60 33.27
C TYR A 92 17.37 -4.19 33.71
N LEU A 93 17.32 -3.87 35.01
CA LEU A 93 17.80 -2.57 35.52
C LEU A 93 19.32 -2.40 35.31
N ASN A 94 20.10 -3.46 35.48
CA ASN A 94 21.54 -3.45 35.17
C ASN A 94 21.80 -3.25 33.66
N ALA A 95 20.99 -3.86 32.78
CA ALA A 95 21.04 -3.61 31.35
C ALA A 95 20.69 -2.14 30.99
N VAL A 96 19.67 -1.55 31.64
CA VAL A 96 19.32 -0.13 31.46
C VAL A 96 20.46 0.80 31.90
N GLU A 97 21.07 0.58 33.07
CA GLU A 97 22.18 1.42 33.53
C GLU A 97 23.41 1.31 32.61
N THR A 98 23.72 0.11 32.11
CA THR A 98 24.92 -0.13 31.29
C THR A 98 24.79 0.25 29.82
N THR A 99 23.58 0.20 29.24
CA THR A 99 23.36 0.41 27.80
C THR A 99 22.61 1.70 27.44
N LEU A 100 21.64 2.11 28.25
CA LEU A 100 20.76 3.25 27.95
C LEU A 100 21.32 4.55 28.54
N VAL A 101 21.81 4.52 29.78
CA VAL A 101 22.29 5.73 30.45
C VAL A 101 23.75 6.02 30.12
N ASN A 102 24.00 7.08 29.34
CA ASN A 102 25.36 7.53 29.07
C ASN A 102 25.98 8.23 30.29
N PRO A 103 27.03 7.67 30.94
CA PRO A 103 27.62 8.21 32.16
C PRO A 103 28.37 9.55 31.97
N LYS A 104 28.52 10.03 30.72
CA LYS A 104 29.09 11.35 30.41
C LYS A 104 28.05 12.45 30.20
N THR A 105 26.74 12.14 30.13
CA THR A 105 25.69 13.16 29.91
C THR A 105 24.56 13.17 30.93
N SER A 106 24.16 12.02 31.48
CA SER A 106 23.00 11.93 32.40
C SER A 106 23.43 11.45 33.79
N ALA A 107 24.05 12.36 34.56
CA ALA A 107 24.55 12.06 35.91
C ALA A 107 23.45 11.85 36.97
N ASN A 108 22.20 12.22 36.67
CA ASN A 108 21.04 12.00 37.54
C ASN A 108 19.89 11.41 36.73
N TRP A 109 19.45 10.19 37.05
CA TRP A 109 18.38 9.50 36.33
C TRP A 109 17.47 8.68 37.25
N LEU A 110 16.24 8.47 36.78
CA LEU A 110 15.22 7.59 37.37
C LEU A 110 14.58 6.79 36.23
N PHE A 111 14.77 5.48 36.21
CA PHE A 111 14.07 4.57 35.30
C PHE A 111 12.91 3.89 36.04
N PHE A 112 11.74 3.79 35.41
CA PHE A 112 10.68 2.88 35.86
C PHE A 112 9.83 2.35 34.71
N SER A 113 9.38 1.09 34.83
CA SER A 113 8.47 0.43 33.89
C SER A 113 7.52 -0.51 34.63
N ASN A 114 6.39 -0.84 34.02
CA ASN A 114 5.54 -1.94 34.51
C ASN A 114 6.19 -3.28 34.17
N TRP A 115 5.88 -4.31 34.95
CA TRP A 115 6.45 -5.65 34.79
C TRP A 115 6.13 -6.30 33.44
N GLY A 116 4.96 -6.04 32.86
CA GLY A 116 4.50 -6.59 31.57
C GLY A 116 5.28 -6.17 30.30
N VAL A 117 6.40 -5.45 30.43
CA VAL A 117 7.43 -5.34 29.38
C VAL A 117 8.25 -6.63 29.25
N LEU A 118 8.30 -7.43 30.32
CA LEU A 118 8.88 -8.77 30.38
C LEU A 118 7.78 -9.83 30.29
N ARG A 119 8.10 -11.02 29.75
CA ARG A 119 7.11 -12.06 29.42
C ARG A 119 7.47 -13.49 29.80
N GLY A 120 8.63 -13.72 30.41
CA GLY A 120 9.02 -15.03 30.93
C GLY A 120 10.43 -15.01 31.51
N ASP A 121 10.77 -16.09 32.21
CA ASP A 121 12.11 -16.35 32.75
C ASP A 121 13.16 -16.44 31.64
N ILE A 122 14.42 -16.15 31.98
CA ILE A 122 15.58 -16.40 31.13
C ILE A 122 16.43 -17.51 31.73
N TYR A 123 16.72 -18.54 30.95
CA TYR A 123 17.51 -19.68 31.42
C TYR A 123 19.00 -19.53 31.09
N LYS A 124 19.83 -20.15 31.93
CA LYS A 124 21.28 -20.26 31.78
C LYS A 124 21.65 -20.94 30.46
N GLY A 125 22.68 -20.44 29.79
CA GLY A 125 23.20 -20.99 28.54
C GLY A 125 23.03 -20.03 27.36
N ILE A 126 22.94 -20.58 26.15
CA ILE A 126 22.94 -19.83 24.89
C ILE A 126 21.71 -18.91 24.82
N PHE A 127 21.93 -17.60 24.67
CA PHE A 127 20.88 -16.61 24.48
C PHE A 127 20.81 -16.16 23.02
N THR A 128 19.65 -16.32 22.40
CA THR A 128 19.42 -16.10 20.97
C THR A 128 18.51 -14.90 20.68
N LYS A 129 18.37 -14.58 19.39
CA LYS A 129 17.38 -13.63 18.89
C LYS A 129 15.94 -14.10 19.11
N SER A 130 15.69 -15.41 19.17
CA SER A 130 14.38 -15.98 19.53
C SER A 130 14.02 -15.68 20.99
N ASP A 131 14.98 -15.87 21.90
CA ASP A 131 14.80 -15.61 23.34
C ASP A 131 14.52 -14.12 23.60
N LEU A 132 15.30 -13.23 22.98
CA LEU A 132 15.07 -11.78 23.05
C LEU A 132 13.63 -11.38 22.69
N TYR A 133 13.08 -11.94 21.62
CA TYR A 133 11.70 -11.65 21.18
C TYR A 133 10.64 -12.30 22.07
N THR A 134 10.94 -13.47 22.65
CA THR A 134 10.05 -14.16 23.61
C THR A 134 9.94 -13.38 24.92
N ILE A 135 11.07 -12.94 25.48
CA ILE A 135 11.15 -12.29 26.79
C ILE A 135 10.75 -10.81 26.73
N SER A 136 11.14 -10.10 25.66
CA SER A 136 10.88 -8.67 25.47
C SER A 136 10.32 -8.39 24.06
N PRO A 137 9.05 -8.76 23.77
CA PRO A 137 8.45 -8.63 22.44
C PRO A 137 8.31 -7.17 21.96
N ASP A 138 8.37 -6.19 22.86
CA ASP A 138 8.29 -4.76 22.55
C ASP A 138 9.65 -4.15 22.09
N TYR A 139 10.56 -4.97 21.56
CA TYR A 139 11.94 -4.61 21.15
C TYR A 139 12.08 -3.47 20.12
N ARG A 140 10.97 -2.96 19.57
CA ARG A 140 10.94 -1.84 18.61
C ARG A 140 10.54 -0.51 19.23
N SER A 141 9.96 -0.51 20.42
CA SER A 141 9.46 0.70 21.06
C SER A 141 10.59 1.55 21.63
N ALA A 142 10.50 2.87 21.42
CA ALA A 142 11.48 3.81 21.94
C ALA A 142 11.32 4.00 23.45
N PHE A 143 12.44 4.06 24.19
CA PHE A 143 12.40 4.58 25.55
C PHE A 143 11.99 6.06 25.53
N ARG A 144 11.12 6.42 26.47
CA ARG A 144 10.48 7.72 26.63
C ARG A 144 11.15 8.48 27.77
N TYR A 145 11.44 9.77 27.60
CA TYR A 145 12.07 10.57 28.65
C TYR A 145 11.54 12.00 28.79
N ALA A 146 11.67 12.53 30.00
CA ALA A 146 11.57 13.96 30.30
C ALA A 146 12.55 14.34 31.42
N THR A 147 13.26 15.44 31.22
CA THR A 147 14.14 16.04 32.23
C THR A 147 13.31 16.94 33.15
N VAL A 148 13.29 16.64 34.46
CA VAL A 148 12.47 17.34 35.47
C VAL A 148 13.28 17.67 36.71
N THR A 149 12.77 18.48 37.64
CA THR A 149 13.45 18.70 38.93
C THR A 149 13.45 17.43 39.80
N ARG A 150 14.48 17.25 40.63
CA ARG A 150 14.57 16.15 41.62
C ARG A 150 13.30 16.06 42.49
N LYS A 151 12.67 17.20 42.80
CA LYS A 151 11.39 17.30 43.53
C LYS A 151 10.25 16.57 42.81
N ILE A 152 10.13 16.69 41.49
CA ILE A 152 9.12 16.01 40.68
C ILE A 152 9.50 14.53 40.49
N ALA A 153 10.78 14.23 40.20
CA ALA A 153 11.26 12.85 40.03
C ALA A 153 11.02 11.98 41.29
N ASN A 154 11.13 12.53 42.50
CA ASN A 154 10.80 11.79 43.73
C ASN A 154 9.29 11.52 43.91
N LYS A 155 8.39 12.19 43.18
CA LYS A 155 6.93 11.99 43.24
C LYS A 155 6.38 11.09 42.12
N ILE A 156 7.02 11.07 40.94
CA ILE A 156 6.40 10.55 39.70
C ILE A 156 5.88 9.12 39.83
N VAL A 157 6.67 8.17 40.34
CA VAL A 157 6.28 6.75 40.44
C VAL A 157 5.00 6.59 41.26
N ARG A 158 4.92 7.28 42.41
CA ARG A 158 3.74 7.22 43.29
C ARG A 158 2.52 7.88 42.65
N LYS A 159 2.69 9.00 41.93
CA LYS A 159 1.60 9.62 41.18
C LYS A 159 1.08 8.69 40.09
N THR A 160 1.96 8.00 39.35
CA THR A 160 1.57 7.01 38.35
C THR A 160 0.78 5.84 38.99
N GLN A 161 1.15 5.39 40.18
CA GLN A 161 0.39 4.38 40.94
C GLN A 161 -0.99 4.89 41.39
N GLU A 162 -1.07 6.11 41.94
CA GLU A 162 -2.34 6.78 42.31
C GLU A 162 -3.32 6.78 41.12
N LEU A 163 -2.86 7.16 39.92
CA LEU A 163 -3.70 7.25 38.72
C LEU A 163 -4.14 5.90 38.13
N ILE A 164 -3.43 4.81 38.42
CA ILE A 164 -3.88 3.46 38.02
C ILE A 164 -4.99 2.99 38.97
N LYS A 165 -4.82 3.20 40.28
CA LYS A 165 -5.84 2.84 41.27
C LYS A 165 -7.13 3.64 41.08
N GLU A 166 -7.04 4.96 40.86
CA GLU A 166 -8.18 5.82 40.50
C GLU A 166 -9.02 5.21 39.35
N LYS A 167 -8.35 4.69 38.31
CA LYS A 167 -8.99 4.09 37.14
C LYS A 167 -9.57 2.70 37.36
N ALA A 168 -8.86 1.83 38.08
CA ALA A 168 -9.32 0.47 38.36
C ALA A 168 -10.65 0.50 39.12
N GLU A 169 -10.72 1.31 40.19
CA GLU A 169 -11.95 1.50 40.95
C GLU A 169 -13.06 2.18 40.12
N GLU A 170 -12.74 3.01 39.12
CA GLU A 170 -13.73 3.61 38.21
C GLU A 170 -14.28 2.60 37.19
N GLN A 171 -13.52 1.57 36.85
CA GLN A 171 -13.94 0.50 35.95
C GLN A 171 -14.82 -0.52 36.69
N GLU A 172 -14.37 -1.00 37.85
CA GLU A 172 -15.11 -1.92 38.73
C GLU A 172 -16.53 -1.39 39.05
N ARG A 173 -16.63 -0.10 39.44
CA ARG A 173 -17.92 0.58 39.67
C ARG A 173 -18.84 0.68 38.44
N LYS A 174 -18.32 0.56 37.21
CA LYS A 174 -19.13 0.56 35.98
C LYS A 174 -19.61 -0.85 35.66
N GLU A 175 -18.74 -1.83 35.81
CA GLU A 175 -19.06 -3.25 35.63
C GLU A 175 -20.16 -3.67 36.62
N GLU A 176 -20.06 -3.27 37.90
CA GLU A 176 -21.16 -3.40 38.89
C GLU A 176 -22.48 -2.69 38.47
N GLU A 177 -22.39 -1.53 37.81
CA GLU A 177 -23.57 -0.78 37.36
C GLU A 177 -24.18 -1.35 36.07
N GLU A 178 -23.43 -2.15 35.32
CA GLU A 178 -23.83 -2.81 34.07
C GLU A 178 -24.48 -4.17 34.39
N GLU A 179 -23.83 -5.03 35.20
CA GLU A 179 -24.44 -6.27 35.71
C GLU A 179 -25.78 -6.00 36.41
N ARG A 180 -25.89 -4.93 37.19
CA ARG A 180 -27.13 -4.58 37.88
C ARG A 180 -28.26 -4.19 36.93
N LYS A 181 -27.96 -3.63 35.75
CA LYS A 181 -28.97 -3.31 34.71
C LYS A 181 -29.41 -4.58 34.00
N ASP A 182 -28.47 -5.44 33.63
CA ASP A 182 -28.75 -6.70 32.95
C ASP A 182 -29.62 -7.62 33.83
N ALA A 183 -29.31 -7.72 35.13
CA ALA A 183 -30.12 -8.44 36.10
C ALA A 183 -31.54 -7.86 36.27
N GLU A 184 -31.73 -6.55 36.09
CA GLU A 184 -33.04 -5.89 36.17
C GLU A 184 -33.85 -6.04 34.87
N GLU A 185 -33.19 -6.01 33.70
CA GLU A 185 -33.80 -6.30 32.39
C GLU A 185 -34.21 -7.79 32.29
N GLU A 186 -33.33 -8.73 32.68
CA GLU A 186 -33.62 -10.17 32.61
C GLU A 186 -34.80 -10.54 33.53
N ARG A 187 -34.88 -9.93 34.71
CA ARG A 187 -36.02 -10.05 35.62
C ARG A 187 -37.32 -9.55 34.97
N ARG A 188 -37.24 -8.48 34.16
CA ARG A 188 -38.36 -7.91 33.40
C ARG A 188 -38.82 -8.81 32.26
N GLU A 189 -37.91 -9.46 31.54
CA GLU A 189 -38.26 -10.45 30.51
C GLU A 189 -38.86 -11.73 31.12
N ARG A 190 -38.27 -12.27 32.19
CA ARG A 190 -38.84 -13.43 32.91
C ARG A 190 -40.29 -13.18 33.39
N GLU A 191 -40.64 -11.95 33.73
CA GLU A 191 -42.01 -11.57 34.12
C GLU A 191 -42.96 -11.41 32.91
N LYS A 192 -42.48 -10.87 31.78
CA LYS A 192 -43.21 -10.88 30.49
C LYS A 192 -43.45 -12.31 30.01
N GLU A 193 -42.48 -13.20 30.14
CA GLU A 193 -42.59 -14.62 29.76
C GLU A 193 -43.58 -15.39 30.64
N ARG A 194 -43.56 -15.21 31.97
CA ARG A 194 -44.59 -15.77 32.85
C ARG A 194 -46.00 -15.31 32.46
N THR A 195 -46.12 -14.07 31.99
CA THR A 195 -47.38 -13.51 31.48
C THR A 195 -47.79 -14.11 30.13
N LYS A 196 -46.84 -14.41 29.23
CA LYS A 196 -47.08 -15.18 27.99
C LYS A 196 -47.47 -16.63 28.27
N GLN A 197 -46.74 -17.35 29.12
CA GLN A 197 -46.98 -18.77 29.42
C GLN A 197 -48.37 -19.00 30.04
N ARG A 198 -48.84 -18.08 30.90
CA ARG A 198 -50.22 -18.10 31.44
C ARG A 198 -51.33 -17.96 30.37
N ARG A 199 -51.03 -17.47 29.17
CA ARG A 199 -51.96 -17.50 28.01
C ARG A 199 -51.83 -18.77 27.15
N PHE A 200 -50.75 -19.53 27.28
CA PHE A 200 -50.42 -20.62 26.35
C PHE A 200 -50.77 -22.03 26.89
N LEU A 201 -50.83 -22.22 28.21
CA LEU A 201 -51.18 -23.49 28.87
C LEU A 201 -52.69 -23.84 28.80
N GLY A 202 -53.39 -23.43 27.73
CA GLY A 202 -54.84 -23.62 27.55
C GLY A 202 -55.25 -24.87 26.77
N ASN A 203 -54.35 -25.46 25.98
CA ASN A 203 -54.53 -26.72 25.25
C ASN A 203 -53.17 -27.43 25.14
N GLY A 204 -53.15 -28.77 25.11
CA GLY A 204 -51.93 -29.54 25.38
C GLY A 204 -51.51 -30.58 24.33
N PHE A 205 -50.59 -31.44 24.77
CA PHE A 205 -50.00 -32.63 24.12
C PHE A 205 -48.80 -32.46 23.15
N ARG A 206 -47.62 -32.74 23.74
CA ARG A 206 -46.49 -33.58 23.28
C ARG A 206 -46.27 -33.74 21.76
N PHE A 207 -45.07 -33.34 21.33
CA PHE A 207 -44.41 -33.91 20.15
C PHE A 207 -43.70 -35.24 20.48
N LYS A 208 -43.51 -36.07 19.45
CA LYS A 208 -42.68 -37.28 19.47
C LYS A 208 -42.14 -37.53 18.05
N ASP A 209 -40.93 -38.10 17.98
CA ASP A 209 -40.24 -38.54 16.74
C ASP A 209 -39.87 -37.35 15.79
N ILE A 210 -38.70 -37.27 15.12
CA ILE A 210 -37.78 -38.25 14.54
C ILE A 210 -36.30 -37.79 14.73
N ARG A 211 -35.33 -38.71 14.76
CA ARG A 211 -33.90 -38.48 14.41
C ARG A 211 -33.49 -39.53 13.36
N GLU A 212 -32.64 -39.16 12.39
CA GLU A 212 -32.18 -40.07 11.32
C GLU A 212 -30.66 -40.36 11.37
N SER A 213 -30.32 -41.62 11.07
CA SER A 213 -29.07 -42.17 10.53
C SER A 213 -27.69 -41.60 10.95
N GLU A 214 -27.07 -42.32 11.88
CA GLU A 214 -25.66 -42.76 11.97
C GLU A 214 -24.62 -42.35 10.89
N PRO A 215 -23.39 -42.04 11.35
CA PRO A 215 -22.14 -42.58 10.84
C PRO A 215 -21.72 -43.84 11.61
N GLY A 216 -21.23 -44.88 10.92
CA GLY A 216 -20.97 -46.19 11.52
C GLY A 216 -19.79 -46.26 12.51
N ALA A 217 -19.93 -47.10 13.53
CA ALA A 217 -18.89 -47.37 14.52
C ALA A 217 -17.75 -48.25 13.97
N LEU A 218 -16.53 -48.03 14.48
CA LEU A 218 -15.44 -48.99 14.41
C LEU A 218 -15.16 -49.49 15.84
N ASN A 219 -15.45 -50.76 16.10
CA ASN A 219 -15.23 -51.34 17.42
C ASN A 219 -13.73 -51.43 17.72
N ILE A 220 -13.31 -50.88 18.85
CA ILE A 220 -12.04 -51.24 19.49
C ILE A 220 -12.34 -52.45 20.38
N MET A 221 -11.70 -53.59 20.11
CA MET A 221 -11.75 -54.73 21.02
C MET A 221 -10.84 -54.48 22.21
N GLU A 222 -11.32 -54.81 23.41
CA GLU A 222 -10.43 -55.21 24.49
C GLU A 222 -9.82 -56.56 24.12
N ASP A 223 -8.50 -56.60 23.89
CA ASP A 223 -7.71 -57.82 24.08
C ASP A 223 -6.27 -57.42 24.50
N THR A 224 -5.48 -58.42 24.87
CA THR A 224 -4.49 -58.32 25.94
C THR A 224 -3.04 -58.42 25.47
N ASP A 225 -2.12 -57.97 26.35
CA ASP A 225 -0.67 -58.20 26.34
C ASP A 225 0.09 -58.24 25.00
N GLN A 226 0.78 -57.13 24.69
CA GLN A 226 2.16 -57.27 24.21
C GLN A 226 3.08 -56.10 24.58
N THR A 227 4.18 -56.44 25.23
CA THR A 227 5.19 -55.52 25.77
C THR A 227 6.20 -55.07 24.72
N TYR A 228 6.46 -53.76 24.63
CA TYR A 228 7.62 -53.22 23.92
C TYR A 228 8.30 -52.06 24.69
N LEU A 229 9.18 -52.47 25.61
CA LEU A 229 10.44 -51.79 25.97
C LEU A 229 10.41 -50.25 26.09
N TYR A 230 10.04 -49.77 27.27
CA TYR A 230 10.94 -48.84 27.99
C TYR A 230 11.60 -49.62 29.13
N SER A 231 12.88 -49.37 29.37
CA SER A 231 13.67 -50.17 30.33
C SER A 231 13.30 -49.86 31.79
N GLU A 232 13.21 -50.90 32.62
CA GLU A 232 13.06 -50.75 34.07
C GLU A 232 14.30 -50.13 34.71
N SER A 233 14.37 -48.81 34.74
CA SER A 233 15.22 -48.06 35.66
C SER A 233 14.33 -47.16 36.52
N LYS A 234 13.90 -47.67 37.67
CA LYS A 234 13.36 -46.84 38.77
C LYS A 234 14.49 -46.01 39.41
N GLN A 235 15.12 -45.15 38.63
CA GLN A 235 15.69 -43.93 39.17
C GLN A 235 14.51 -43.07 39.63
N GLN A 236 14.64 -42.41 40.77
CA GLN A 236 13.84 -41.23 41.04
C GLN A 236 14.30 -40.16 40.05
N ILE A 237 13.61 -40.05 38.92
CA ILE A 237 13.69 -38.85 38.08
C ILE A 237 13.17 -37.73 38.98
N ALA A 238 14.02 -36.74 39.28
CA ALA A 238 13.57 -35.55 39.99
C ALA A 238 12.44 -34.91 39.19
N LEU A 239 11.34 -34.56 39.84
CA LEU A 239 10.17 -34.01 39.15
C LEU A 239 10.60 -32.72 38.43
N THR A 240 10.33 -32.62 37.13
CA THR A 240 10.69 -31.42 36.38
C THR A 240 9.81 -30.26 36.82
N TYR A 241 10.43 -29.15 37.22
CA TYR A 241 9.71 -27.92 37.60
C TYR A 241 8.65 -27.53 36.56
N GLY A 242 7.46 -27.17 37.04
CA GLY A 242 6.32 -26.90 36.17
C GLY A 242 5.03 -26.64 36.95
N TRP A 243 3.91 -26.62 36.24
CA TRP A 243 2.62 -26.16 36.76
C TRP A 243 1.71 -27.33 37.11
N ASN A 244 1.61 -27.67 38.39
CA ASN A 244 0.55 -28.55 38.89
C ASN A 244 -0.76 -27.75 38.98
N THR A 245 -1.65 -27.95 38.01
CA THR A 245 -2.99 -27.34 38.00
C THR A 245 -3.78 -27.67 39.27
N GLN A 246 -4.49 -26.68 39.81
CA GLN A 246 -5.53 -26.85 40.82
C GLN A 246 -6.83 -26.28 40.26
N ASP A 247 -7.82 -27.15 40.01
CA ASP A 247 -9.15 -26.76 39.56
C ASP A 247 -10.23 -27.29 40.54
N GLN A 248 -11.49 -27.39 40.12
CA GLN A 248 -12.62 -27.81 40.97
C GLN A 248 -13.00 -29.29 40.83
N CYS A 249 -12.24 -30.08 40.07
CA CYS A 249 -12.41 -31.53 39.93
C CYS A 249 -11.65 -32.31 41.01
N GLU A 250 -11.94 -33.62 41.11
CA GLU A 250 -11.35 -34.49 42.15
C GLU A 250 -9.93 -34.99 41.81
N ASP A 251 -9.46 -34.81 40.56
CA ASP A 251 -8.07 -34.98 40.15
C ASP A 251 -7.46 -33.67 39.65
N ASN A 252 -6.12 -33.59 39.63
CA ASN A 252 -5.39 -32.37 39.24
C ASN A 252 -5.38 -32.12 37.71
N GLY A 253 -6.07 -32.95 36.93
CA GLY A 253 -6.14 -32.90 35.47
C GLY A 253 -4.82 -33.11 34.69
N ASN A 254 -3.64 -33.12 35.30
CA ASN A 254 -2.38 -33.10 34.53
C ASN A 254 -2.01 -34.48 33.96
N ASP A 255 -1.17 -34.52 32.92
CA ASP A 255 -0.60 -35.78 32.40
C ASP A 255 0.81 -36.09 32.91
N VAL A 256 1.46 -35.11 33.53
CA VAL A 256 2.75 -35.20 34.22
C VAL A 256 2.61 -34.55 35.61
N GLU A 257 3.31 -35.10 36.61
CA GLU A 257 3.47 -34.45 37.92
C GLU A 257 4.76 -33.62 37.94
N HIS A 258 4.67 -32.37 38.42
CA HIS A 258 5.79 -31.44 38.46
C HIS A 258 6.26 -31.15 39.89
N GLU A 259 7.51 -30.71 40.04
CA GLU A 259 7.95 -30.05 41.28
C GLU A 259 7.32 -28.65 41.29
N GLN A 260 6.52 -28.33 42.31
CA GLN A 260 5.98 -26.98 42.44
C GLN A 260 7.12 -26.01 42.80
N PHE A 261 7.15 -24.86 42.13
CA PHE A 261 7.94 -23.72 42.58
C PHE A 261 7.40 -23.21 43.93
N ASP A 262 8.29 -22.76 44.81
CA ASP A 262 7.93 -21.88 45.93
C ASP A 262 7.41 -20.54 45.36
N GLN A 263 6.13 -20.48 45.02
CA GLN A 263 5.54 -19.29 44.44
C GLN A 263 5.60 -18.12 45.41
N VAL A 264 6.23 -17.04 44.93
CA VAL A 264 6.19 -15.75 45.59
C VAL A 264 4.78 -15.17 45.42
N SER A 265 3.95 -15.36 46.43
CA SER A 265 2.74 -14.55 46.63
C SER A 265 3.13 -13.07 46.66
N PHE A 266 2.42 -12.27 45.87
CA PHE A 266 2.49 -10.80 45.86
C PHE A 266 1.35 -10.17 46.70
N ASP A 267 0.70 -10.95 47.57
CA ASP A 267 -0.54 -10.60 48.27
C ASP A 267 -0.32 -9.73 49.53
N ASP A 268 0.69 -8.85 49.53
CA ASP A 268 0.82 -7.80 50.54
C ASP A 268 0.04 -6.55 50.07
N PRO A 269 -1.08 -6.17 50.74
CA PRO A 269 -1.90 -5.06 50.28
C PRO A 269 -1.21 -3.68 50.35
N GLU A 270 -0.08 -3.55 51.06
CA GLU A 270 0.69 -2.30 51.13
C GLU A 270 1.85 -2.23 50.12
N GLU A 271 2.32 -3.35 49.55
CA GLU A 271 3.34 -3.38 48.49
C GLU A 271 2.88 -4.13 47.22
N LEU A 272 1.99 -3.51 46.43
CA LEU A 272 1.73 -3.89 45.02
C LEU A 272 2.83 -3.33 44.09
N PRO A 273 3.77 -4.14 43.55
CA PRO A 273 4.88 -3.67 42.74
C PRO A 273 4.48 -3.52 41.26
N VAL A 274 3.44 -2.73 40.98
CA VAL A 274 2.96 -2.43 39.61
C VAL A 274 4.09 -1.91 38.71
N PHE A 275 5.09 -1.25 39.31
CA PHE A 275 6.31 -0.79 38.64
C PHE A 275 7.57 -1.29 39.35
N PHE A 276 8.52 -1.82 38.58
CA PHE A 276 9.90 -1.95 39.00
C PHE A 276 10.66 -0.67 38.59
N TRP A 277 11.64 -0.25 39.39
CA TRP A 277 12.35 1.01 39.17
C TRP A 277 13.77 1.01 39.72
N GLY A 278 14.63 1.82 39.10
CA GLY A 278 16.02 2.07 39.51
C GLY A 278 16.36 3.55 39.36
N LYS A 279 17.33 4.05 40.15
CA LYS A 279 17.75 5.46 40.08
C LYS A 279 19.19 5.65 40.53
N LYS A 280 19.83 6.68 39.98
CA LYS A 280 21.15 7.15 40.40
C LYS A 280 21.14 8.67 40.41
N PHE A 281 21.40 9.26 41.57
CA PHE A 281 21.52 10.71 41.75
C PHE A 281 22.91 11.03 42.30
N LYS A 282 23.52 12.15 41.88
CA LYS A 282 24.77 12.64 42.47
C LYS A 282 24.57 12.88 43.98
N GLU A 283 25.63 12.67 44.77
CA GLU A 283 25.59 13.00 46.20
C GLU A 283 25.38 14.51 46.41
N GLY A 284 24.49 14.87 47.34
CA GLY A 284 24.14 16.27 47.60
C GLY A 284 23.25 16.96 46.54
N LEU A 285 22.68 16.23 45.57
CA LEU A 285 21.79 16.80 44.54
C LEU A 285 20.66 17.67 45.12
N GLY A 286 20.55 18.93 44.69
CA GLY A 286 19.50 19.87 45.10
C GLY A 286 18.09 19.38 44.77
N LYS A 287 17.06 19.95 45.42
CA LYS A 287 15.65 19.63 45.14
C LYS A 287 15.21 20.10 43.75
N ASP A 288 15.81 21.20 43.29
CA ASP A 288 15.45 21.90 42.06
C ASP A 288 16.50 21.65 40.94
N GLU A 289 17.56 20.87 41.22
CA GLU A 289 18.46 20.34 40.18
C GLU A 289 17.75 19.26 39.34
N PHE A 290 18.16 19.12 38.09
CA PHE A 290 17.50 18.28 37.10
C PHE A 290 17.87 16.79 37.18
N VAL A 291 16.90 15.95 36.81
CA VAL A 291 16.92 14.49 36.75
C VAL A 291 16.21 14.05 35.48
N ASP A 292 16.81 13.13 34.73
CA ASP A 292 16.14 12.48 33.60
C ASP A 292 15.21 11.36 34.11
N ILE A 293 13.90 11.51 33.93
CA ILE A 293 12.95 10.39 34.03
C ILE A 293 13.01 9.62 32.71
N ILE A 294 13.17 8.30 32.79
CA ILE A 294 13.18 7.39 31.65
C ILE A 294 12.15 6.28 31.90
N THR A 295 11.38 5.90 30.87
CA THR A 295 10.34 4.88 30.96
C THR A 295 10.09 4.20 29.60
N THR A 296 9.29 3.14 29.56
CA THR A 296 8.90 2.43 28.34
C THR A 296 7.77 3.14 27.60
N ASP A 297 7.67 2.95 26.28
CA ASP A 297 6.64 3.59 25.45
C ASP A 297 5.21 3.30 25.95
N TYR A 298 4.98 2.03 26.32
CA TYR A 298 3.71 1.46 26.77
C TYR A 298 3.06 2.22 27.94
N ILE A 299 3.81 2.51 29.03
CA ILE A 299 3.28 3.33 30.14
C ILE A 299 3.56 4.82 29.96
N GLY A 300 4.59 5.16 29.18
CA GLY A 300 5.06 6.51 28.95
C GLY A 300 3.99 7.42 28.39
N ARG A 301 3.45 7.09 27.20
CA ARG A 301 2.51 7.97 26.48
C ARG A 301 1.18 8.20 27.19
N GLY A 302 0.79 7.28 28.08
CA GLY A 302 -0.48 7.32 28.81
C GLY A 302 -0.31 7.76 30.26
N VAL A 303 0.01 6.81 31.14
CA VAL A 303 -0.08 7.03 32.59
C VAL A 303 1.03 7.95 33.10
N VAL A 304 2.27 7.80 32.60
CA VAL A 304 3.40 8.61 33.07
C VAL A 304 3.30 10.06 32.59
N ALA A 305 2.85 10.30 31.36
CA ALA A 305 2.57 11.64 30.86
C ALA A 305 1.51 12.36 31.73
N ASN A 306 0.38 11.70 32.01
CA ASN A 306 -0.68 12.26 32.85
C ASN A 306 -0.25 12.48 34.31
N ALA A 307 0.58 11.58 34.85
CA ALA A 307 1.15 11.73 36.19
C ALA A 307 2.14 12.91 36.27
N LEU A 308 2.93 13.11 35.21
CA LEU A 308 3.84 14.25 35.09
C LEU A 308 3.06 15.56 34.93
N GLU A 309 2.00 15.58 34.11
CA GLU A 309 1.13 16.74 33.91
C GLU A 309 0.49 17.20 35.23
N LYS A 310 -0.22 16.32 35.95
CA LYS A 310 -0.78 16.64 37.27
C LYS A 310 0.28 17.14 38.27
N LEU A 311 1.50 16.57 38.24
CA LEU A 311 2.59 17.02 39.12
C LEU A 311 3.18 18.39 38.75
N LEU A 312 3.20 18.75 37.46
CA LEU A 312 3.59 20.07 36.98
C LEU A 312 2.52 21.12 37.34
N GLU A 313 1.24 20.78 37.21
CA GLU A 313 0.12 21.63 37.64
C GLU A 313 0.13 21.89 39.15
N GLU A 314 0.32 20.84 39.97
CA GLU A 314 0.48 20.93 41.43
C GLU A 314 1.64 21.87 41.83
N GLU A 315 2.77 21.78 41.13
CA GLU A 315 4.01 22.47 41.46
C GLU A 315 4.01 23.94 40.99
N TYR A 316 3.55 24.20 39.76
CA TYR A 316 3.51 25.53 39.14
C TYR A 316 2.16 26.25 39.25
N LYS A 317 1.20 25.69 40.00
CA LYS A 317 -0.11 26.29 40.33
C LYS A 317 -0.89 26.79 39.11
N GLY A 318 -0.86 26.02 38.02
CA GLY A 318 -1.54 26.37 36.76
C GLY A 318 -0.97 27.58 36.00
N GLN A 319 0.19 28.13 36.38
CA GLN A 319 0.86 29.19 35.60
C GLN A 319 1.44 28.70 34.27
N ILE A 320 1.56 27.37 34.12
CA ILE A 320 2.06 26.68 32.94
C ILE A 320 1.14 25.48 32.71
N SER A 321 0.50 25.41 31.53
CA SER A 321 -0.03 24.15 31.00
C SER A 321 0.93 23.69 29.90
N MET A 322 1.62 22.58 30.16
CA MET A 322 2.46 21.88 29.22
C MET A 322 1.97 20.43 29.18
N LYS A 323 1.35 20.01 28.06
CA LYS A 323 1.23 18.57 27.74
C LYS A 323 2.66 18.00 27.67
N PRO A 324 3.13 17.22 28.66
CA PRO A 324 4.56 16.96 28.81
C PRO A 324 4.92 15.71 28.01
N TRP A 325 4.93 15.85 26.67
CA TRP A 325 5.26 14.76 25.77
C TRP A 325 6.68 14.24 26.04
N LEU A 326 6.75 13.00 26.52
CA LEU A 326 8.01 12.30 26.71
C LEU A 326 8.68 12.10 25.33
N SER A 327 9.84 12.71 25.18
CA SER A 327 10.65 12.61 23.96
C SER A 327 11.17 11.17 23.79
N GLU A 328 11.50 10.77 22.56
CA GLU A 328 12.24 9.52 22.33
C GLU A 328 13.69 9.69 22.77
N TYR A 329 14.21 8.75 23.55
CA TYR A 329 15.53 8.87 24.16
C TYR A 329 16.64 8.70 23.12
N ARG A 330 17.20 9.84 22.70
CA ARG A 330 18.54 9.97 22.10
C ARG A 330 18.75 9.19 20.80
N GLU A 331 18.18 9.69 19.69
CA GLU A 331 18.47 9.20 18.33
C GLU A 331 19.98 9.23 17.98
N ASP A 332 20.76 10.09 18.65
CA ASP A 332 22.21 10.18 18.52
C ASP A 332 22.99 8.97 19.10
N VAL A 333 22.37 8.12 19.93
CA VAL A 333 23.01 6.87 20.41
C VAL A 333 23.17 5.86 19.26
N ARG A 334 22.25 5.86 18.28
CA ARG A 334 22.39 5.08 17.04
C ARG A 334 23.48 5.62 16.09
N GLN A 335 23.95 6.86 16.29
CA GLN A 335 24.94 7.50 15.43
C GLN A 335 26.34 7.52 16.05
N ASN A 336 26.44 7.64 17.37
CA ASN A 336 27.72 7.70 18.09
C ASN A 336 28.16 6.36 18.70
N ASN A 337 27.34 5.31 18.60
CA ASN A 337 27.74 3.93 18.88
C ASN A 337 27.28 3.04 17.70
N PRO A 338 28.18 2.45 16.91
CA PRO A 338 27.84 1.77 15.65
C PRO A 338 27.27 0.36 15.89
N ILE A 339 26.16 0.27 16.63
CA ILE A 339 25.28 -0.90 16.60
C ILE A 339 24.49 -0.80 15.29
N GLY A 340 25.00 -1.44 14.23
CA GLY A 340 24.30 -1.54 12.96
C GLY A 340 23.02 -2.39 13.06
N PRO A 341 22.40 -2.75 11.92
CA PRO A 341 21.55 -3.94 11.92
C PRO A 341 22.36 -5.12 12.51
N PRO A 342 21.76 -6.05 13.28
CA PRO A 342 22.52 -6.91 14.20
C PRO A 342 23.59 -7.82 13.57
N ASP A 343 23.65 -7.89 12.25
CA ASP A 343 24.49 -8.77 11.42
C ASP A 343 25.95 -8.30 11.31
N GLN A 344 26.31 -7.18 11.95
CA GLN A 344 27.69 -6.72 12.10
C GLN A 344 27.97 -6.24 13.54
N LEU A 345 28.38 -7.18 14.40
CA LEU A 345 29.11 -6.88 15.64
C LEU A 345 30.51 -7.52 15.54
N PRO A 346 31.60 -6.77 15.79
CA PRO A 346 32.96 -7.33 15.82
C PRO A 346 33.18 -8.14 17.11
N VAL A 347 33.99 -9.20 17.01
CA VAL A 347 34.17 -10.22 18.08
C VAL A 347 35.18 -9.78 19.16
N ASP A 348 35.97 -8.74 18.89
CA ASP A 348 37.21 -8.45 19.63
C ASP A 348 37.02 -7.52 20.84
N SER A 349 36.43 -8.01 21.93
CA SER A 349 36.54 -7.34 23.25
C SER A 349 36.53 -8.25 24.49
N TRP A 350 36.26 -9.55 24.36
CA TRP A 350 36.21 -10.49 25.49
C TRP A 350 37.51 -11.27 25.65
N ALA A 351 38.50 -10.66 26.31
CA ALA A 351 39.78 -11.29 26.62
C ALA A 351 39.65 -12.37 27.71
N LEU A 352 39.85 -13.63 27.33
CA LEU A 352 39.82 -14.80 28.20
C LEU A 352 40.98 -14.85 29.21
N THR A 353 40.73 -15.46 30.37
CA THR A 353 41.78 -16.14 31.16
C THR A 353 41.27 -17.46 31.77
N GLN A 354 41.79 -18.58 31.24
CA GLN A 354 41.86 -19.91 31.88
C GLN A 354 40.51 -20.68 32.03
N LEU A 355 40.39 -22.00 31.79
CA LEU A 355 41.36 -23.08 31.51
C LEU A 355 40.78 -24.16 30.53
N ALA A 356 41.59 -25.14 30.10
CA ALA A 356 41.30 -26.17 29.07
C ALA A 356 40.37 -27.34 29.58
N VAL A 357 39.91 -28.37 28.83
CA VAL A 357 40.58 -29.31 27.87
C VAL A 357 39.57 -30.11 26.98
N VAL A 358 39.75 -30.12 25.63
CA VAL A 358 39.86 -31.23 24.61
C VAL A 358 39.21 -32.65 24.87
N PRO A 359 38.70 -33.50 23.91
CA PRO A 359 38.29 -33.38 22.47
C PRO A 359 36.91 -34.06 22.06
N GLN A 360 36.69 -34.22 20.73
CA GLN A 360 35.66 -34.98 19.95
C GLN A 360 35.90 -36.55 19.93
N PRO A 361 35.34 -37.49 19.07
CA PRO A 361 34.67 -37.36 17.72
C PRO A 361 33.71 -38.46 17.12
N THR A 362 33.26 -38.26 15.85
CA THR A 362 32.91 -39.24 14.76
C THR A 362 31.66 -40.19 14.86
N THR A 363 30.96 -40.71 13.80
CA THR A 363 30.86 -40.51 12.31
C THR A 363 29.60 -41.18 11.67
N LEU A 364 29.32 -40.83 10.38
CA LEU A 364 28.39 -41.37 9.33
C LEU A 364 28.51 -42.91 8.99
N PRO A 365 27.79 -43.58 8.00
CA PRO A 365 26.91 -43.11 6.88
C PRO A 365 25.63 -43.95 6.47
N HIS A 366 24.97 -43.51 5.37
CA HIS A 366 23.88 -44.02 4.47
C HIS A 366 23.60 -45.54 4.22
N ILE A 367 22.37 -45.89 3.74
CA ILE A 367 21.97 -46.43 2.37
C ILE A 367 20.47 -46.90 2.30
N ASP A 368 19.90 -47.07 1.10
CA ASP A 368 18.47 -47.31 0.68
C ASP A 368 18.47 -47.98 -0.76
N PRO A 369 17.43 -48.57 -1.44
CA PRO A 369 15.96 -48.82 -1.18
C PRO A 369 15.41 -50.25 -1.57
N LEU A 370 14.05 -50.42 -1.66
CA LEU A 370 13.21 -51.09 -2.74
C LEU A 370 12.14 -52.19 -2.41
N SER A 371 10.98 -52.07 -3.12
CA SER A 371 9.97 -53.11 -3.50
C SER A 371 8.95 -53.61 -2.41
N ALA A 372 7.74 -54.19 -2.67
CA ALA A 372 6.95 -54.52 -3.88
C ALA A 372 5.43 -54.81 -3.53
N ILE A 373 4.38 -54.35 -4.26
CA ILE A 373 3.57 -55.02 -5.35
C ILE A 373 2.16 -55.63 -4.97
N LYS A 374 1.15 -55.48 -5.88
CA LYS A 374 -0.20 -56.19 -6.04
C LYS A 374 -1.39 -55.78 -5.11
N HIS A 375 -2.61 -55.43 -5.59
CA HIS A 375 -3.74 -56.12 -6.33
C HIS A 375 -4.79 -56.77 -5.37
N GLN A 376 -6.12 -56.89 -5.63
CA GLN A 376 -7.04 -56.53 -6.74
C GLN A 376 -8.54 -56.66 -6.33
N ASN A 377 -9.48 -55.96 -7.01
CA ASN A 377 -10.88 -56.39 -7.36
C ASN A 377 -11.94 -56.72 -6.25
N SER A 378 -13.28 -56.77 -6.46
CA SER A 378 -14.22 -56.29 -7.51
C SER A 378 -15.72 -56.55 -7.17
N LEU A 379 -16.67 -55.76 -7.72
CA LEU A 379 -18.12 -56.05 -7.97
C LEU A 379 -19.05 -56.30 -6.74
N GLY A 380 -20.38 -56.11 -6.77
CA GLY A 380 -21.31 -55.50 -7.76
C GLY A 380 -22.81 -55.89 -7.53
N CYS A 381 -23.76 -55.17 -8.17
CA CYS A 381 -25.21 -55.52 -8.37
C CYS A 381 -26.20 -55.43 -7.16
N GLN A 382 -27.53 -55.16 -7.28
CA GLN A 382 -28.42 -54.68 -8.37
C GLN A 382 -29.89 -54.36 -7.94
N TRP A 383 -30.64 -53.55 -8.73
CA TRP A 383 -32.13 -53.52 -8.95
C TRP A 383 -33.09 -53.16 -7.77
N TYR A 384 -34.38 -52.72 -7.92
CA TYR A 384 -35.27 -52.38 -9.06
C TYR A 384 -36.42 -51.40 -8.64
N THR A 385 -36.77 -50.40 -9.47
CA THR A 385 -38.11 -49.72 -9.76
C THR A 385 -39.27 -49.65 -8.73
N LEU A 386 -40.17 -48.64 -8.67
CA LEU A 386 -40.60 -47.47 -9.51
C LEU A 386 -41.19 -46.37 -8.54
N PHE A 387 -42.01 -45.33 -8.81
CA PHE A 387 -42.83 -44.85 -9.96
C PHE A 387 -42.98 -43.29 -9.94
N ALA A 388 -44.05 -42.70 -10.51
CA ALA A 388 -44.32 -41.26 -10.67
C ALA A 388 -45.87 -41.03 -10.84
N PRO A 389 -46.45 -39.80 -11.01
CA PRO A 389 -45.82 -38.46 -11.13
C PRO A 389 -46.53 -37.27 -10.40
N VAL A 390 -45.77 -36.26 -9.94
CA VAL A 390 -46.29 -34.89 -9.62
C VAL A 390 -45.31 -33.80 -10.08
N ALA A 391 -45.12 -33.67 -11.40
CA ALA A 391 -44.01 -32.90 -11.98
C ALA A 391 -44.44 -31.78 -12.95
N MET A 392 -45.39 -30.90 -12.57
CA MET A 392 -45.76 -29.74 -13.41
C MET A 392 -46.24 -28.46 -12.70
N ARG A 393 -46.19 -28.38 -11.35
CA ARG A 393 -46.48 -27.13 -10.60
C ARG A 393 -45.31 -26.54 -9.80
N ALA A 394 -44.35 -27.36 -9.38
CA ALA A 394 -43.18 -26.89 -8.63
C ALA A 394 -42.26 -25.96 -9.45
N ILE A 395 -42.13 -26.20 -10.76
CA ILE A 395 -41.19 -25.48 -11.65
C ILE A 395 -41.53 -23.98 -11.75
N LEU A 396 -42.82 -23.63 -11.78
CA LEU A 396 -43.27 -22.23 -11.87
C LEU A 396 -43.11 -21.45 -10.55
N LEU A 397 -43.29 -22.10 -9.39
CA LEU A 397 -43.01 -21.46 -8.09
C LEU A 397 -41.50 -21.32 -7.85
N GLY A 398 -40.70 -22.33 -8.20
CA GLY A 398 -39.25 -22.29 -8.03
C GLY A 398 -38.60 -21.11 -8.76
N VAL A 399 -39.02 -20.82 -10.00
CA VAL A 399 -38.53 -19.68 -10.78
C VAL A 399 -38.89 -18.34 -10.10
N LEU A 400 -40.09 -18.21 -9.53
CA LEU A 400 -40.52 -16.98 -8.86
C LEU A 400 -39.82 -16.76 -7.51
N VAL A 401 -39.57 -17.81 -6.73
CA VAL A 401 -38.85 -17.70 -5.45
C VAL A 401 -37.36 -17.37 -5.67
N CYS A 402 -36.71 -17.97 -6.69
CA CYS A 402 -35.32 -17.65 -7.03
C CYS A 402 -35.11 -16.20 -7.52
N LEU A 403 -36.16 -15.49 -7.93
CA LEU A 403 -36.09 -14.06 -8.28
C LEU A 403 -36.21 -13.13 -7.06
N ALA A 404 -36.67 -13.63 -5.91
CA ALA A 404 -36.87 -12.85 -4.68
C ALA A 404 -35.70 -12.94 -3.69
N THR A 405 -34.81 -13.93 -3.84
CA THR A 405 -33.65 -14.16 -2.95
C THR A 405 -32.30 -13.78 -3.59
N ALA A 406 -32.31 -13.09 -4.72
CA ALA A 406 -31.11 -12.58 -5.36
C ALA A 406 -30.44 -11.52 -4.45
N LYS A 407 -29.27 -11.87 -3.91
CA LYS A 407 -28.39 -10.92 -3.21
C LYS A 407 -28.16 -9.68 -4.08
N PRO A 408 -28.00 -8.47 -3.50
CA PRO A 408 -27.25 -7.42 -4.18
C PRO A 408 -25.81 -7.93 -4.35
N LEU A 409 -25.53 -8.53 -5.51
CA LEU A 409 -24.16 -8.82 -5.91
C LEU A 409 -23.39 -7.49 -5.94
N PRO A 410 -22.10 -7.46 -5.53
CA PRO A 410 -21.27 -6.26 -5.68
C PRO A 410 -21.36 -5.81 -7.14
N GLN A 411 -21.74 -4.54 -7.34
CA GLN A 411 -22.28 -4.05 -8.62
C GLN A 411 -21.37 -4.47 -9.77
N ALA A 412 -21.83 -5.46 -10.55
CA ALA A 412 -20.94 -6.18 -11.45
C ALA A 412 -20.35 -5.20 -12.47
N ARG A 413 -19.01 -5.23 -12.64
CA ARG A 413 -18.31 -4.37 -13.61
C ARG A 413 -19.04 -4.46 -14.97
N PRO A 414 -19.20 -3.34 -15.69
CA PRO A 414 -19.95 -3.31 -16.95
C PRO A 414 -19.25 -4.08 -18.08
N ARG A 415 -19.42 -5.41 -18.07
CA ARG A 415 -18.73 -6.42 -18.90
C ARG A 415 -19.53 -6.88 -20.11
N ASP A 416 -20.85 -6.77 -20.06
CA ASP A 416 -21.72 -7.15 -21.17
C ASP A 416 -22.19 -5.89 -21.92
N PRO A 417 -21.67 -5.60 -23.12
CA PRO A 417 -22.08 -4.45 -23.91
C PRO A 417 -23.46 -4.64 -24.56
N TRP A 418 -24.08 -5.82 -24.36
CA TRP A 418 -25.44 -6.14 -24.80
C TRP A 418 -26.46 -6.05 -23.65
N ASP A 419 -26.03 -5.80 -22.41
CA ASP A 419 -26.94 -5.54 -21.29
C ASP A 419 -27.55 -4.14 -21.43
N PRO A 420 -28.88 -4.00 -21.64
CA PRO A 420 -29.52 -2.70 -21.84
C PRO A 420 -29.48 -1.78 -20.61
N ARG A 421 -29.06 -2.29 -19.44
CA ARG A 421 -28.80 -1.49 -18.22
C ARG A 421 -27.43 -0.79 -18.26
N ILE A 422 -26.54 -1.25 -19.14
CA ILE A 422 -25.17 -0.78 -19.32
C ILE A 422 -25.09 -0.11 -20.70
N GLU A 423 -25.59 1.12 -20.77
CA GLU A 423 -25.38 1.97 -21.93
C GLU A 423 -23.91 2.44 -21.96
N LEU A 424 -23.10 1.80 -22.80
CA LEU A 424 -21.77 2.28 -23.22
C LEU A 424 -21.91 3.21 -24.45
N PRO A 425 -21.03 4.20 -24.61
CA PRO A 425 -21.02 5.04 -25.80
C PRO A 425 -20.36 4.29 -26.97
N LEU A 426 -20.86 4.52 -28.19
CA LEU A 426 -20.39 3.83 -29.40
C LEU A 426 -19.48 4.77 -30.23
N PRO A 427 -18.33 4.29 -30.74
CA PRO A 427 -17.49 5.08 -31.63
C PRO A 427 -18.23 5.54 -32.89
N THR A 428 -17.82 6.71 -33.38
CA THR A 428 -18.43 7.35 -34.56
C THR A 428 -17.41 7.63 -35.68
N ARG A 429 -16.12 7.35 -35.45
CA ARG A 429 -15.02 7.65 -36.38
C ARG A 429 -14.09 6.42 -36.51
N ASP A 430 -13.97 5.85 -37.71
CA ASP A 430 -13.07 4.71 -38.04
C ASP A 430 -11.57 5.09 -37.86
N LEU A 431 -10.73 4.10 -37.54
CA LEU A 431 -9.27 4.23 -37.62
C LEU A 431 -8.81 4.28 -39.09
N LYS A 432 -7.95 5.25 -39.41
CA LYS A 432 -7.19 5.30 -40.67
C LYS A 432 -5.90 4.49 -40.52
N TRP A 433 -5.63 3.62 -41.48
CA TRP A 433 -4.46 2.73 -41.51
C TRP A 433 -3.42 3.27 -42.49
N GLY A 434 -2.14 3.13 -42.14
CA GLY A 434 -1.00 3.38 -43.03
C GLY A 434 -0.04 2.18 -43.02
N ASP A 435 1.13 2.31 -43.65
CA ASP A 435 2.20 1.30 -43.64
C ASP A 435 2.61 0.87 -42.24
N VAL A 436 2.74 1.85 -41.32
CA VAL A 436 3.15 1.64 -39.94
C VAL A 436 2.11 2.29 -39.02
N ASN A 437 1.63 1.49 -38.08
CA ASN A 437 0.58 1.84 -37.13
C ASN A 437 1.08 1.58 -35.71
N VAL A 438 0.57 2.30 -34.73
CA VAL A 438 0.96 2.18 -33.32
C VAL A 438 -0.25 2.31 -32.43
N LEU A 439 -0.45 1.33 -31.54
CA LEU A 439 -1.28 1.44 -30.35
C LEU A 439 -0.40 1.90 -29.18
N HIS A 440 -0.84 2.93 -28.46
CA HIS A 440 -0.06 3.60 -27.43
C HIS A 440 -0.83 3.71 -26.11
N THR A 441 -0.19 3.32 -25.01
CA THR A 441 -0.69 3.52 -23.64
C THR A 441 0.31 4.32 -22.80
N THR A 442 -0.17 5.00 -21.78
CA THR A 442 0.67 5.80 -20.87
C THR A 442 -0.04 6.03 -19.55
N ASP A 443 0.73 6.34 -18.49
CA ASP A 443 0.22 6.86 -17.21
C ASP A 443 -0.90 5.97 -16.63
N LEU A 444 -0.76 4.65 -16.78
CA LEU A 444 -1.80 3.65 -16.51
C LEU A 444 -2.07 3.42 -15.01
N HIS A 445 -1.10 3.73 -14.14
CA HIS A 445 -1.21 3.75 -12.68
C HIS A 445 -1.93 2.55 -12.02
N GLY A 446 -1.80 1.35 -12.60
CA GLY A 446 -2.37 0.11 -12.05
C GLY A 446 -3.82 -0.20 -12.42
N TRP A 447 -4.50 0.62 -13.22
CA TRP A 447 -5.90 0.47 -13.64
C TRP A 447 -6.14 -0.66 -14.67
N ILE A 448 -5.35 -1.73 -14.61
CA ILE A 448 -5.39 -2.89 -15.54
C ILE A 448 -6.72 -3.67 -15.52
N SER A 449 -7.56 -3.37 -14.52
CA SER A 449 -8.93 -3.83 -14.29
C SER A 449 -9.99 -3.08 -15.11
N GLY A 450 -9.66 -1.91 -15.66
CA GLY A 450 -10.66 -0.95 -16.15
C GLY A 450 -11.44 -0.27 -15.02
N HIS A 451 -12.11 0.82 -15.36
CA HIS A 451 -12.93 1.60 -14.43
C HIS A 451 -14.18 0.81 -13.99
N SER A 452 -14.48 0.81 -12.68
CA SER A 452 -15.48 -0.07 -12.08
C SER A 452 -16.88 0.55 -11.95
N LYS A 453 -16.97 1.89 -11.90
CA LYS A 453 -18.19 2.60 -11.51
C LYS A 453 -19.21 2.68 -12.64
N ASN A 454 -20.48 2.45 -12.32
CA ASN A 454 -21.58 2.51 -13.28
C ASN A 454 -22.11 3.95 -13.52
N VAL A 455 -21.22 4.93 -13.63
CA VAL A 455 -21.50 6.36 -13.86
C VAL A 455 -20.62 6.92 -14.97
N TYR A 456 -20.96 8.07 -15.57
CA TYR A 456 -20.12 8.71 -16.59
C TYR A 456 -19.14 9.72 -15.94
N PRO A 457 -17.88 9.81 -16.40
CA PRO A 457 -17.31 9.16 -17.58
C PRO A 457 -16.86 7.69 -17.39
N GLU A 458 -16.72 7.20 -16.15
CA GLU A 458 -16.15 5.87 -15.80
C GLU A 458 -16.63 4.69 -16.65
N LYS A 459 -17.93 4.61 -16.99
CA LYS A 459 -18.49 3.59 -17.91
C LYS A 459 -17.72 3.49 -19.23
N SER A 460 -17.29 4.62 -19.79
CA SER A 460 -16.57 4.69 -21.07
C SER A 460 -15.19 4.03 -21.02
N TRP A 461 -14.67 3.75 -19.83
CA TRP A 461 -13.30 3.34 -19.54
C TRP A 461 -13.23 1.98 -18.82
N SER A 462 -14.30 1.16 -18.93
CA SER A 462 -14.46 -0.10 -18.21
C SER A 462 -13.60 -1.29 -18.69
N GLY A 463 -12.85 -1.13 -19.79
CA GLY A 463 -12.12 -2.21 -20.44
C GLY A 463 -10.95 -2.73 -19.60
N ASN A 464 -10.86 -4.05 -19.43
CA ASN A 464 -9.74 -4.68 -18.72
C ASN A 464 -8.64 -5.18 -19.66
N PHE A 465 -7.46 -5.48 -19.10
CA PHE A 465 -6.30 -5.96 -19.85
C PHE A 465 -6.56 -7.21 -20.71
N GLY A 466 -7.54 -8.07 -20.39
CA GLY A 466 -7.85 -9.25 -21.21
C GLY A 466 -8.72 -8.94 -22.43
N GLU A 467 -9.56 -7.92 -22.34
CA GLU A 467 -10.28 -7.35 -23.48
C GLU A 467 -9.34 -6.56 -24.37
N PHE A 468 -8.48 -5.71 -23.78
CA PHE A 468 -7.44 -5.00 -24.52
C PHE A 468 -6.43 -5.95 -25.18
N TYR A 469 -6.08 -7.08 -24.54
CA TYR A 469 -5.28 -8.14 -25.19
C TYR A 469 -6.00 -8.71 -26.41
N SER A 470 -7.30 -9.01 -26.29
CA SER A 470 -8.12 -9.50 -27.41
C SER A 470 -8.18 -8.46 -28.55
N PHE A 471 -8.29 -7.18 -28.21
CA PHE A 471 -8.23 -6.07 -29.16
C PHE A 471 -6.90 -6.02 -29.92
N VAL A 472 -5.77 -6.00 -29.20
CA VAL A 472 -4.42 -5.99 -29.79
C VAL A 472 -4.20 -7.21 -30.69
N GLU A 473 -4.65 -8.39 -30.27
CA GLU A 473 -4.56 -9.62 -31.06
C GLU A 473 -5.34 -9.52 -32.38
N HIS A 474 -6.59 -9.03 -32.36
CA HIS A 474 -7.36 -8.79 -33.59
C HIS A 474 -6.79 -7.67 -34.47
N MET A 475 -6.21 -6.63 -33.86
CA MET A 475 -5.59 -5.53 -34.59
C MET A 475 -4.28 -5.96 -35.28
N ARG A 476 -3.46 -6.81 -34.66
CA ARG A 476 -2.32 -7.49 -35.31
C ARG A 476 -2.78 -8.38 -36.48
N ASN A 477 -3.75 -9.26 -36.23
CA ASN A 477 -4.40 -10.09 -37.26
C ASN A 477 -5.13 -9.31 -38.39
N LYS A 478 -5.29 -7.99 -38.24
CA LYS A 478 -5.84 -7.07 -39.25
C LYS A 478 -4.73 -6.35 -40.01
N ALA A 479 -3.65 -5.96 -39.32
CA ALA A 479 -2.43 -5.41 -39.91
C ALA A 479 -1.80 -6.38 -40.92
N ASP A 480 -1.65 -7.66 -40.54
CA ASP A 480 -1.08 -8.72 -41.39
C ASP A 480 -1.85 -8.88 -42.72
N LYS A 481 -3.18 -8.70 -42.69
CA LYS A 481 -4.07 -8.80 -43.87
C LYS A 481 -4.08 -7.54 -44.75
N LEU A 482 -3.55 -6.44 -44.23
CA LEU A 482 -3.38 -5.17 -44.94
C LEU A 482 -1.92 -4.99 -45.41
N HIS A 483 -1.04 -5.97 -45.14
CA HIS A 483 0.43 -5.87 -45.31
C HIS A 483 1.03 -4.62 -44.65
N SER A 484 0.43 -4.24 -43.52
CA SER A 484 0.84 -3.11 -42.68
C SER A 484 1.43 -3.62 -41.37
N ASP A 485 2.36 -2.88 -40.78
CA ASP A 485 2.85 -3.19 -39.44
C ASP A 485 2.04 -2.47 -38.36
N ILE A 486 1.94 -3.09 -37.20
CA ILE A 486 1.38 -2.48 -35.98
C ILE A 486 2.27 -2.76 -34.78
N LEU A 487 2.68 -1.71 -34.08
CA LEU A 487 3.38 -1.79 -32.80
C LEU A 487 2.40 -1.58 -31.64
N LEU A 488 2.69 -2.19 -30.49
CA LEU A 488 2.10 -1.83 -29.21
C LEU A 488 3.18 -1.20 -28.31
N VAL A 489 3.01 0.05 -27.88
CA VAL A 489 4.03 0.81 -27.13
C VAL A 489 3.47 1.42 -25.84
N ASP A 490 4.28 1.53 -24.80
CA ASP A 490 3.87 2.11 -23.51
C ASP A 490 4.90 3.06 -22.89
N THR A 491 4.44 4.26 -22.49
CA THR A 491 5.30 5.35 -22.00
C THR A 491 5.35 5.53 -20.49
N GLY A 492 5.08 4.48 -19.72
CA GLY A 492 5.46 4.42 -18.30
C GLY A 492 4.38 4.82 -17.31
N ASP A 493 4.78 4.94 -16.04
CA ASP A 493 3.91 5.12 -14.88
C ASP A 493 2.75 4.12 -14.82
N ARG A 494 3.14 2.85 -14.77
CA ARG A 494 2.26 1.67 -14.79
C ARG A 494 1.61 1.36 -13.45
N ARG A 495 1.94 2.13 -12.40
CA ARG A 495 1.77 1.82 -10.98
C ARG A 495 1.60 3.10 -10.15
N ILE A 496 1.17 2.97 -8.89
CA ILE A 496 0.92 4.09 -7.95
C ILE A 496 -0.29 4.93 -8.39
N GLY A 497 -1.48 4.48 -8.00
CA GLY A 497 -2.78 5.09 -8.28
C GLY A 497 -3.94 4.10 -8.40
N HIS A 498 -3.74 2.81 -8.09
CA HIS A 498 -4.80 1.78 -8.04
C HIS A 498 -4.37 0.60 -7.18
N GLY A 499 -5.31 -0.02 -6.44
CA GLY A 499 -5.00 -1.05 -5.44
C GLY A 499 -4.11 -2.20 -5.93
N LEU A 500 -4.25 -2.62 -7.20
CA LEU A 500 -3.47 -3.69 -7.83
C LEU A 500 -1.96 -3.43 -7.96
N THR A 501 -1.51 -2.19 -7.79
CA THR A 501 -0.09 -1.80 -7.86
C THR A 501 0.46 -1.11 -6.62
N ASP A 502 -0.43 -0.83 -5.68
CA ASP A 502 -0.21 0.06 -4.55
C ASP A 502 -0.28 -0.72 -3.23
N HIS A 503 -1.10 -1.76 -3.19
CA HIS A 503 -1.26 -2.64 -2.05
C HIS A 503 -0.85 -4.07 -2.40
N ILE A 504 -0.02 -4.67 -1.56
CA ILE A 504 0.24 -6.10 -1.53
C ILE A 504 0.33 -6.54 -0.06
N PHE A 505 -0.55 -7.44 0.39
CA PHE A 505 -0.47 -8.01 1.74
C PHE A 505 0.80 -8.84 1.98
N ASN A 506 1.35 -9.45 0.93
CA ASN A 506 2.56 -10.26 0.99
C ASN A 506 3.84 -9.39 1.01
N THR A 507 4.36 -9.15 2.20
CA THR A 507 5.61 -8.40 2.45
C THR A 507 6.87 -9.00 1.80
N LYS A 508 6.81 -10.24 1.29
CA LYS A 508 7.90 -10.90 0.54
C LYS A 508 7.85 -10.64 -0.98
N LYS A 509 6.87 -9.86 -1.47
CA LYS A 509 6.78 -9.38 -2.87
C LYS A 509 7.14 -7.90 -2.98
N VAL A 510 7.61 -7.50 -4.16
CA VAL A 510 7.82 -6.09 -4.51
C VAL A 510 6.49 -5.46 -4.95
N ASN A 511 6.24 -4.20 -4.60
CA ASN A 511 4.93 -3.60 -4.85
C ASN A 511 4.59 -3.51 -6.35
N GLY A 512 3.37 -3.90 -6.71
CA GLY A 512 2.92 -4.09 -8.09
C GLY A 512 3.66 -5.17 -8.90
N GLN A 513 4.36 -6.13 -8.28
CA GLN A 513 5.13 -7.18 -8.96
C GLN A 513 4.29 -8.02 -9.94
N ASP A 514 3.14 -8.53 -9.52
CA ASP A 514 2.33 -9.42 -10.36
C ASP A 514 1.73 -8.66 -11.57
N ALA A 515 1.29 -7.42 -11.36
CA ALA A 515 0.87 -6.53 -12.43
C ALA A 515 2.04 -6.25 -13.41
N SER A 516 3.23 -5.96 -12.89
CA SER A 516 4.45 -5.72 -13.69
C SER A 516 4.84 -6.92 -14.57
N LEU A 517 4.56 -8.14 -14.10
CA LEU A 517 4.74 -9.36 -14.90
C LEU A 517 3.65 -9.51 -15.97
N LEU A 518 2.40 -9.14 -15.70
CA LEU A 518 1.32 -9.17 -16.69
C LEU A 518 1.58 -8.26 -17.90
N TYR A 519 2.23 -7.10 -17.70
CA TYR A 519 2.66 -6.24 -18.81
C TYR A 519 3.57 -6.98 -19.82
N ILE A 520 4.39 -7.94 -19.38
CA ILE A 520 5.21 -8.78 -20.28
C ILE A 520 4.31 -9.58 -21.24
N ASP A 521 3.27 -10.21 -20.67
CA ASP A 521 2.36 -11.11 -21.39
C ASP A 521 1.43 -10.38 -22.37
N MET A 522 1.20 -9.08 -22.18
CA MET A 522 0.53 -8.22 -23.16
C MET A 522 1.31 -8.13 -24.49
N GLY A 523 2.62 -8.37 -24.46
CA GLY A 523 3.43 -8.40 -25.68
C GLY A 523 3.63 -7.02 -26.30
N TYR A 524 3.92 -6.01 -25.48
CA TYR A 524 4.42 -4.70 -25.96
C TYR A 524 5.73 -4.88 -26.74
N ASP A 525 5.89 -4.05 -27.76
CA ASP A 525 7.06 -3.98 -28.64
C ASP A 525 8.14 -3.03 -28.12
N LEU A 526 7.74 -1.93 -27.48
CA LEU A 526 8.60 -0.92 -26.88
C LEU A 526 7.98 -0.42 -25.57
N VAL A 527 8.78 -0.29 -24.51
CA VAL A 527 8.32 0.24 -23.22
C VAL A 527 9.42 1.12 -22.59
N VAL A 528 9.04 2.20 -21.91
CA VAL A 528 9.94 3.00 -21.04
C VAL A 528 9.44 3.05 -19.60
N PRO A 529 10.28 3.08 -18.56
CA PRO A 529 9.82 3.43 -17.21
C PRO A 529 9.23 4.84 -17.17
N GLY A 530 8.39 5.12 -16.17
CA GLY A 530 8.11 6.49 -15.74
C GLY A 530 8.67 6.79 -14.34
N ASN A 531 8.45 7.99 -13.81
CA ASN A 531 8.96 8.38 -12.49
C ASN A 531 8.38 7.54 -11.34
N HIS A 532 7.11 7.12 -11.40
CA HIS A 532 6.52 6.21 -10.42
C HIS A 532 7.05 4.77 -10.55
N ASP A 533 7.63 4.38 -11.69
CA ASP A 533 8.37 3.11 -11.82
C ASP A 533 9.78 3.18 -11.20
N LEU A 534 10.45 4.34 -11.24
CA LEU A 534 11.86 4.49 -10.81
C LEU A 534 12.06 4.97 -9.36
N LYS A 535 11.00 5.38 -8.65
CA LYS A 535 11.11 6.03 -7.33
C LYS A 535 11.56 5.12 -6.16
N SER A 536 11.34 3.80 -6.24
CA SER A 536 11.54 2.88 -5.11
C SER A 536 12.69 1.90 -5.36
N ALA A 537 13.59 1.75 -4.38
CA ALA A 537 14.77 0.88 -4.48
C ALA A 537 14.41 -0.57 -4.82
N SER A 538 13.51 -1.19 -4.06
CA SER A 538 13.10 -2.59 -4.30
C SER A 538 12.43 -2.81 -5.66
N VAL A 539 11.81 -1.77 -6.23
CA VAL A 539 11.24 -1.79 -7.59
C VAL A 539 12.34 -1.68 -8.64
N VAL A 540 13.30 -0.78 -8.46
CA VAL A 540 14.46 -0.62 -9.35
C VAL A 540 15.30 -1.91 -9.34
N ASP A 541 15.47 -2.55 -8.19
CA ASP A 541 16.17 -3.84 -8.06
C ASP A 541 15.40 -4.99 -8.72
N PHE A 542 14.08 -5.10 -8.50
CA PHE A 542 13.23 -6.07 -9.22
C PHE A 542 13.25 -5.82 -10.74
N THR A 543 13.29 -4.57 -11.16
CA THR A 543 13.39 -4.17 -12.57
C THR A 543 14.73 -4.60 -13.17
N MET A 544 15.84 -4.26 -12.50
CA MET A 544 17.21 -4.62 -12.91
C MET A 544 17.42 -6.13 -13.01
N ASN A 545 16.84 -6.90 -12.09
CA ASN A 545 17.11 -8.34 -11.93
C ASN A 545 16.07 -9.23 -12.64
N THR A 546 14.82 -8.77 -12.82
CA THR A 546 13.73 -9.58 -13.38
C THR A 546 13.07 -9.00 -14.64
N LEU A 547 12.74 -7.70 -14.67
CA LEU A 547 11.95 -7.15 -15.79
C LEU A 547 12.81 -6.87 -17.02
N VAL A 548 14.01 -6.30 -16.85
CA VAL A 548 14.92 -5.97 -17.96
C VAL A 548 15.29 -7.20 -18.80
N SER A 549 15.51 -8.36 -18.17
CA SER A 549 15.81 -9.62 -18.88
C SER A 549 14.59 -10.20 -19.62
N ARG A 550 13.38 -10.09 -19.05
CA ARG A 550 12.12 -10.55 -19.69
C ARG A 550 11.69 -9.67 -20.86
N TRP A 551 11.88 -8.35 -20.76
CA TRP A 551 11.67 -7.44 -21.87
C TRP A 551 12.76 -7.57 -22.93
N GLY A 552 14.01 -7.78 -22.52
CA GLY A 552 15.18 -7.70 -23.39
C GLY A 552 15.32 -6.30 -23.98
N GLY A 553 15.75 -6.21 -25.24
CA GLY A 553 15.90 -4.94 -25.97
C GLY A 553 14.62 -4.13 -26.20
N ARG A 554 13.48 -4.51 -25.62
CA ARG A 554 12.20 -3.78 -25.68
C ARG A 554 12.06 -2.73 -24.56
N TYR A 555 12.77 -2.90 -23.44
CA TYR A 555 12.75 -1.96 -22.32
C TYR A 555 13.81 -0.89 -22.53
N LEU A 556 13.37 0.29 -22.95
CA LEU A 556 14.22 1.39 -23.36
C LEU A 556 14.51 2.34 -22.20
N THR A 557 15.79 2.68 -22.05
CA THR A 557 16.31 3.61 -21.05
C THR A 557 17.53 4.35 -21.59
N SER A 558 17.34 5.12 -22.67
CA SER A 558 18.38 5.92 -23.32
C SER A 558 19.15 6.80 -22.32
N ASN A 559 18.42 7.41 -21.38
CA ASN A 559 18.95 8.33 -20.38
C ASN A 559 18.87 7.86 -18.92
N VAL A 560 18.56 6.58 -18.64
CA VAL A 560 18.62 6.04 -17.26
C VAL A 560 19.82 5.09 -17.13
N ASN A 561 20.79 5.52 -16.34
CA ASN A 561 22.07 4.85 -16.12
C ASN A 561 22.08 4.18 -14.73
N ARG A 562 22.73 3.02 -14.60
CA ARG A 562 23.05 2.38 -13.32
C ARG A 562 24.23 3.12 -12.68
N MET A 563 24.30 3.14 -11.36
CA MET A 563 25.43 3.72 -10.63
C MET A 563 26.54 2.68 -10.40
N ASP A 564 26.88 1.92 -11.44
CA ASP A 564 27.85 0.81 -11.39
C ASP A 564 29.29 1.21 -11.79
N ALA A 565 29.51 2.48 -12.17
CA ALA A 565 30.81 3.07 -12.44
C ALA A 565 30.85 4.56 -12.03
N ALA A 566 32.04 5.09 -11.71
CA ALA A 566 32.21 6.48 -11.28
C ALA A 566 31.97 7.49 -12.43
N SER A 567 32.63 7.26 -13.57
CA SER A 567 32.42 7.93 -14.86
C SER A 567 31.02 7.66 -15.41
N VAL A 568 30.38 8.62 -16.08
CA VAL A 568 29.01 8.43 -16.64
C VAL A 568 29.06 7.62 -17.93
N GLU A 569 30.15 7.78 -18.66
CA GLU A 569 30.47 7.14 -19.93
C GLU A 569 30.63 5.61 -19.78
N ASP A 570 31.13 5.16 -18.63
CA ASP A 570 31.37 3.74 -18.31
C ASP A 570 30.15 3.06 -17.65
N ARG A 571 29.12 3.82 -17.25
CA ARG A 571 27.92 3.27 -16.59
C ARG A 571 27.05 2.50 -17.57
N LYS A 572 26.55 1.35 -17.11
CA LYS A 572 25.60 0.56 -17.89
C LYS A 572 24.22 1.23 -17.86
N PRO A 573 23.45 1.20 -18.95
CA PRO A 573 22.04 1.57 -18.91
C PRO A 573 21.25 0.65 -17.96
N LEU A 574 20.10 1.13 -17.49
CA LEU A 574 19.16 0.32 -16.70
C LEU A 574 18.63 -0.87 -17.54
N GLY A 575 18.10 -0.57 -18.73
CA GLY A 575 17.72 -1.50 -19.80
C GLY A 575 18.52 -1.24 -21.10
N ALA A 576 17.87 -1.19 -22.25
CA ALA A 576 18.53 -0.92 -23.54
C ALA A 576 18.57 0.58 -23.86
N ARG A 577 19.71 1.11 -24.33
CA ARG A 577 19.82 2.53 -24.73
C ARG A 577 19.01 2.86 -25.99
N TYR A 578 18.88 1.90 -26.89
CA TYR A 578 18.07 1.96 -28.10
C TYR A 578 17.72 0.54 -28.56
N ARG A 579 16.69 0.40 -29.41
CA ARG A 579 16.34 -0.86 -30.10
C ARG A 579 16.45 -0.65 -31.61
N ARG A 580 17.01 -1.62 -32.32
CA ARG A 580 16.89 -1.73 -33.79
C ARG A 580 16.33 -3.10 -34.13
N TRP A 581 15.38 -3.16 -35.06
CA TRP A 581 14.79 -4.40 -35.54
C TRP A 581 14.18 -4.20 -36.93
N VAL A 582 13.75 -5.30 -37.55
CA VAL A 582 12.93 -5.29 -38.76
C VAL A 582 11.55 -5.80 -38.39
N THR A 583 10.49 -5.16 -38.89
CA THR A 583 9.10 -5.58 -38.68
C THR A 583 8.72 -6.80 -39.53
N PRO A 584 7.57 -7.47 -39.28
CA PRO A 584 7.06 -8.54 -40.14
C PRO A 584 6.93 -8.13 -41.62
N ASN A 585 6.51 -6.89 -41.92
CA ASN A 585 6.42 -6.37 -43.29
C ASN A 585 7.70 -5.63 -43.76
N GLY A 586 8.84 -5.92 -43.15
CA GLY A 586 10.17 -5.59 -43.68
C GLY A 586 10.70 -4.17 -43.38
N LYS A 587 9.99 -3.34 -42.62
CA LYS A 587 10.39 -1.97 -42.29
C LYS A 587 11.50 -1.98 -41.23
N ARG A 588 12.58 -1.24 -41.45
CA ARG A 588 13.76 -1.15 -40.57
C ARG A 588 13.55 -0.06 -39.53
N MET A 589 13.28 -0.48 -38.30
CA MET A 589 12.88 0.41 -37.22
C MET A 589 14.05 0.72 -36.28
N MET A 590 14.09 1.95 -35.76
CA MET A 590 15.00 2.32 -34.69
C MET A 590 14.27 3.11 -33.59
N ALA A 591 14.47 2.76 -32.33
CA ALA A 591 13.76 3.35 -31.21
C ALA A 591 14.64 3.78 -30.04
N PHE A 592 14.27 4.89 -29.41
CA PHE A 592 14.86 5.46 -28.19
C PHE A 592 13.78 5.68 -27.13
N GLY A 593 14.19 5.78 -25.86
CA GLY A 593 13.26 5.83 -24.73
C GLY A 593 13.81 6.61 -23.54
N VAL A 594 13.13 7.68 -23.13
CA VAL A 594 13.60 8.62 -22.09
C VAL A 594 12.61 8.81 -20.94
N VAL A 595 13.12 9.33 -19.82
CA VAL A 595 12.35 9.74 -18.63
C VAL A 595 12.80 11.14 -18.19
N THR A 596 11.88 11.94 -17.65
CA THR A 596 12.15 13.28 -17.09
C THR A 596 13.25 13.26 -16.02
N GLY A 597 14.25 14.14 -16.16
CA GLY A 597 15.37 14.30 -15.24
C GLY A 597 14.99 14.85 -13.87
N LYS A 598 13.79 15.45 -13.74
CA LYS A 598 13.23 15.91 -12.45
C LYS A 598 12.73 14.76 -11.53
N SER A 599 12.91 13.49 -11.92
CA SER A 599 12.46 12.33 -11.12
C SER A 599 13.32 12.07 -9.88
N SER A 600 12.68 11.85 -8.73
CA SER A 600 13.33 11.26 -7.55
C SER A 600 13.64 9.78 -7.79
N THR A 601 14.90 9.38 -7.61
CA THR A 601 15.38 8.01 -7.84
C THR A 601 16.30 7.51 -6.70
N PRO A 602 16.38 6.19 -6.45
CA PRO A 602 17.35 5.58 -5.55
C PRO A 602 18.79 5.74 -6.06
N ASN A 603 19.76 5.80 -5.13
CA ASN A 603 21.20 5.94 -5.42
C ASN A 603 21.82 4.82 -6.29
N THR A 604 21.08 3.77 -6.65
CA THR A 604 21.51 2.70 -7.56
C THR A 604 21.37 3.06 -9.05
N ILE A 605 20.63 4.12 -9.37
CA ILE A 605 20.45 4.66 -10.74
C ILE A 605 20.57 6.19 -10.76
N GLN A 606 20.80 6.75 -11.94
CA GLN A 606 20.73 8.18 -12.21
C GLN A 606 20.05 8.41 -13.57
N ILE A 607 19.15 9.40 -13.64
CA ILE A 607 18.65 9.93 -14.90
C ILE A 607 19.59 11.04 -15.39
N GLU A 608 19.99 10.93 -16.64
CA GLU A 608 20.80 11.91 -17.36
C GLU A 608 19.88 12.88 -18.12
N PRO A 609 20.07 14.20 -18.04
CA PRO A 609 19.31 15.15 -18.83
C PRO A 609 19.42 14.88 -20.33
N ILE A 610 18.31 15.05 -21.07
CA ILE A 610 18.25 14.75 -22.51
C ILE A 610 19.29 15.56 -23.29
N ASN A 611 19.49 16.83 -22.94
CA ASN A 611 20.47 17.71 -23.59
C ASN A 611 21.93 17.22 -23.48
N GLU A 612 22.31 16.52 -22.41
CA GLU A 612 23.62 15.87 -22.32
C GLU A 612 23.62 14.49 -22.99
N MET A 613 22.53 13.72 -22.85
CA MET A 613 22.38 12.39 -23.43
C MET A 613 22.53 12.41 -24.97
N VAL A 614 21.96 13.39 -25.66
CA VAL A 614 22.10 13.51 -27.14
C VAL A 614 23.51 13.89 -27.60
N LYS A 615 24.38 14.41 -26.71
CA LYS A 615 25.80 14.68 -27.02
C LYS A 615 26.67 13.43 -26.90
N ARG A 616 26.18 12.35 -26.29
CA ARG A 616 26.97 11.14 -26.02
C ARG A 616 27.36 10.42 -27.31
N LYS A 617 28.61 9.94 -27.36
CA LYS A 617 29.15 9.21 -28.51
C LYS A 617 28.28 8.03 -28.93
N TRP A 618 27.80 7.22 -27.98
CA TRP A 618 26.93 6.07 -28.30
C TRP A 618 25.64 6.49 -29.01
N PHE A 619 25.09 7.66 -28.71
CA PHE A 619 23.87 8.17 -29.34
C PHE A 619 24.17 8.66 -30.76
N GLN A 620 25.21 9.50 -30.91
CA GLN A 620 25.67 10.03 -32.18
C GLN A 620 26.10 8.93 -33.16
N ASP A 621 26.81 7.90 -32.68
CA ASP A 621 27.18 6.71 -33.46
C ASP A 621 25.94 5.92 -33.90
N ALA A 622 24.94 5.77 -33.02
CA ALA A 622 23.74 5.00 -33.30
C ALA A 622 22.80 5.69 -34.30
N ILE A 623 22.70 7.02 -34.29
CA ILE A 623 21.93 7.79 -35.29
C ILE A 623 22.71 8.09 -36.57
N ALA A 624 24.00 7.74 -36.66
CA ALA A 624 24.79 8.02 -37.86
C ALA A 624 24.24 7.23 -39.08
N PRO A 625 24.16 7.82 -40.29
CA PRO A 625 23.75 7.08 -41.49
C PRO A 625 24.65 5.87 -41.80
N SER A 626 25.92 5.92 -41.38
CA SER A 626 26.88 4.81 -41.45
C SER A 626 26.56 3.63 -40.53
N ALA A 627 25.66 3.79 -39.54
CA ALA A 627 25.10 2.66 -38.81
C ALA A 627 24.12 1.84 -39.68
N GLY A 628 23.78 2.29 -40.89
CA GLY A 628 22.88 1.65 -41.84
C GLY A 628 21.49 2.29 -41.88
N GLU A 629 20.71 1.95 -42.90
CA GLU A 629 19.41 2.56 -43.20
C GLU A 629 18.32 2.28 -42.14
N VAL A 630 17.48 3.29 -41.90
CA VAL A 630 16.31 3.26 -41.01
C VAL A 630 15.13 3.82 -41.80
N ASP A 631 14.00 3.12 -41.78
CA ASP A 631 12.78 3.50 -42.50
C ASP A 631 11.84 4.35 -41.63
N VAL A 632 11.80 4.06 -40.32
CA VAL A 632 11.04 4.83 -39.31
C VAL A 632 11.78 4.87 -37.98
N PHE A 633 11.87 6.05 -37.39
CA PHE A 633 12.31 6.25 -35.99
C PHE A 633 11.10 6.29 -35.05
N VAL A 634 11.22 5.72 -33.86
CA VAL A 634 10.17 5.70 -32.82
C VAL A 634 10.74 6.21 -31.50
N LEU A 635 10.26 7.35 -31.02
CA LEU A 635 10.72 7.96 -29.77
C LEU A 635 9.66 7.78 -28.68
N LEU A 636 10.04 7.16 -27.56
CA LEU A 636 9.22 7.07 -26.36
C LEU A 636 9.77 8.04 -25.31
N GLY A 637 8.90 8.74 -24.57
CA GLY A 637 9.33 9.58 -23.47
C GLY A 637 8.31 9.69 -22.35
N HIS A 638 8.69 9.31 -21.14
CA HIS A 638 7.95 9.71 -19.94
C HIS A 638 8.33 11.15 -19.56
N VAL A 639 7.84 12.10 -20.36
CA VAL A 639 8.07 13.55 -20.28
C VAL A 639 6.82 14.30 -20.75
N ASP A 640 6.62 15.52 -20.25
CA ASP A 640 5.57 16.43 -20.71
C ASP A 640 5.78 16.77 -22.21
N PRO A 641 4.77 16.63 -23.08
CA PRO A 641 4.91 16.88 -24.51
C PRO A 641 4.89 18.35 -24.93
N ASN A 642 4.63 19.29 -24.01
CA ASN A 642 4.44 20.70 -24.34
C ASN A 642 5.78 21.49 -24.30
N PRO A 643 6.35 21.87 -25.47
CA PRO A 643 7.65 22.54 -25.53
C PRO A 643 7.63 23.99 -25.04
N LYS A 644 6.48 24.50 -24.57
CA LYS A 644 6.35 25.82 -23.94
C LYS A 644 6.74 25.83 -22.45
N ARG A 645 6.88 24.67 -21.80
CA ARG A 645 7.37 24.58 -20.42
C ARG A 645 8.92 24.60 -20.40
N PRO A 646 9.59 25.31 -19.47
CA PRO A 646 10.84 25.98 -19.84
C PRO A 646 12.11 25.13 -19.82
N THR A 647 12.09 23.92 -19.26
CA THR A 647 13.29 23.08 -19.14
C THR A 647 13.66 22.38 -20.43
N ARG A 648 14.31 23.13 -21.33
CA ARG A 648 14.98 22.63 -22.55
C ARG A 648 15.79 21.34 -22.30
N ALA A 649 16.44 21.23 -21.14
CA ALA A 649 17.28 20.10 -20.75
C ALA A 649 16.60 18.72 -20.86
N ASP A 650 15.27 18.64 -20.64
CA ASP A 650 14.47 17.40 -20.69
C ASP A 650 13.43 17.40 -21.83
N ASN A 651 13.59 18.26 -22.84
CA ASN A 651 12.69 18.27 -24.00
C ASN A 651 13.04 17.13 -24.99
N ILE A 652 12.07 16.26 -25.29
CA ILE A 652 12.18 15.17 -26.28
C ILE A 652 12.45 15.68 -27.71
N GLU A 653 12.09 16.92 -28.03
CA GLU A 653 12.42 17.55 -29.32
C GLU A 653 13.92 17.63 -29.59
N LEU A 654 14.78 17.64 -28.56
CA LEU A 654 16.24 17.58 -28.75
C LEU A 654 16.69 16.27 -29.43
N ILE A 655 15.96 15.17 -29.19
CA ILE A 655 16.21 13.87 -29.83
C ILE A 655 15.71 13.91 -31.28
N TYR A 656 14.55 14.54 -31.51
CA TYR A 656 14.02 14.80 -32.85
C TYR A 656 15.00 15.63 -33.69
N ASP A 657 15.51 16.75 -33.16
CA ASP A 657 16.43 17.65 -33.85
C ASP A 657 17.76 16.96 -34.19
N ALA A 658 18.34 16.23 -33.24
CA ALA A 658 19.58 15.48 -33.47
C ALA A 658 19.40 14.40 -34.55
N ILE A 659 18.27 13.68 -34.56
CA ILE A 659 17.95 12.73 -35.64
C ILE A 659 17.72 13.46 -36.96
N ARG A 660 16.98 14.57 -36.97
CA ARG A 660 16.66 15.39 -38.16
C ARG A 660 17.88 16.00 -38.82
N GLU A 661 18.95 16.27 -38.07
CA GLU A 661 20.24 16.71 -38.62
C GLU A 661 20.88 15.63 -39.52
N LYS A 662 20.75 14.35 -39.15
CA LYS A 662 21.35 13.22 -39.89
C LYS A 662 20.38 12.57 -40.90
N HIS A 663 19.08 12.55 -40.57
CA HIS A 663 17.99 11.91 -41.31
C HIS A 663 16.92 12.94 -41.66
N PRO A 664 17.08 13.71 -42.75
CA PRO A 664 16.20 14.83 -43.09
C PRO A 664 14.79 14.40 -43.55
N PHE A 665 14.61 13.15 -43.99
CA PHE A 665 13.36 12.66 -44.58
C PHE A 665 12.78 11.40 -43.90
N THR A 666 13.55 10.64 -43.12
CA THR A 666 13.03 9.45 -42.40
C THR A 666 11.98 9.86 -41.36
N PRO A 667 10.74 9.34 -41.37
CA PRO A 667 9.74 9.72 -40.39
C PRO A 667 10.16 9.40 -38.95
N ILE A 668 9.73 10.25 -38.02
CA ILE A 668 9.87 10.03 -36.58
C ILE A 668 8.46 10.05 -35.98
N MET A 669 8.03 8.94 -35.39
CA MET A 669 6.82 8.82 -34.58
C MET A 669 7.20 9.02 -33.11
N ILE A 670 6.55 9.93 -32.40
CA ILE A 670 6.90 10.27 -31.01
C ILE A 670 5.70 9.97 -30.09
N PHE A 671 5.97 9.35 -28.95
CA PHE A 671 5.00 8.93 -27.96
C PHE A 671 5.42 9.43 -26.58
N THR A 672 4.49 10.03 -25.85
CA THR A 672 4.76 10.78 -24.61
C THR A 672 3.76 10.45 -23.49
N GLY A 673 4.06 10.89 -22.26
CA GLY A 673 3.26 10.63 -21.05
C GLY A 673 3.34 11.77 -20.04
N HIS A 674 3.34 11.43 -18.75
CA HIS A 674 3.67 12.29 -17.60
C HIS A 674 2.69 13.42 -17.26
N SER A 675 2.10 14.10 -18.25
CA SER A 675 1.16 15.22 -18.01
C SER A 675 -0.32 14.82 -17.96
N HIS A 676 -0.61 13.51 -18.08
CA HIS A 676 -1.94 12.89 -17.97
C HIS A 676 -3.01 13.43 -18.96
N LYS A 677 -2.65 13.70 -20.22
CA LYS A 677 -3.52 14.36 -21.21
C LYS A 677 -3.64 13.57 -22.51
N ARG A 678 -4.81 13.66 -23.18
CA ARG A 678 -4.94 13.38 -24.62
C ARG A 678 -4.35 14.59 -25.35
N TRP A 679 -3.27 14.42 -26.09
CA TRP A 679 -2.64 15.53 -26.82
C TRP A 679 -1.83 15.06 -28.02
N CYS A 680 -1.70 15.93 -29.02
CA CYS A 680 -0.89 15.67 -30.20
C CYS A 680 -0.34 16.96 -30.83
N THR A 681 0.83 16.86 -31.46
CA THR A 681 1.31 17.88 -32.41
C THR A 681 2.03 17.27 -33.63
N THR A 682 1.99 17.97 -34.76
CA THR A 682 2.83 17.67 -35.92
C THR A 682 4.08 18.53 -35.90
N LEU A 683 5.26 17.92 -36.12
CA LEU A 683 6.56 18.59 -36.04
C LEU A 683 7.16 18.82 -37.44
N PRO A 684 6.89 19.97 -38.09
CA PRO A 684 7.56 20.33 -39.34
C PRO A 684 9.04 20.63 -39.08
N ARG A 685 9.90 20.23 -40.03
CA ARG A 685 11.27 20.77 -40.07
C ARG A 685 11.19 22.28 -40.33
N VAL A 686 12.09 23.07 -39.75
CA VAL A 686 12.20 24.51 -40.07
C VAL A 686 12.40 24.67 -41.59
N ASN A 687 11.43 25.31 -42.26
CA ASN A 687 11.35 25.45 -43.72
C ASN A 687 11.39 24.11 -44.50
N GLY A 688 10.84 23.03 -43.93
CA GLY A 688 10.76 21.71 -44.57
C GLY A 688 9.45 20.96 -44.25
N PRO A 689 9.27 19.75 -44.80
CA PRO A 689 7.99 19.04 -44.76
C PRO A 689 7.62 18.51 -43.37
N LYS A 690 6.32 18.29 -43.15
CA LYS A 690 5.75 17.58 -42.00
C LYS A 690 5.95 16.07 -42.19
N ARG A 691 6.95 15.52 -41.50
CA ARG A 691 7.28 14.08 -41.55
C ARG A 691 7.37 13.46 -40.15
N SER A 692 6.68 14.06 -39.18
CA SER A 692 6.66 13.63 -37.78
C SER A 692 5.41 14.08 -37.05
N MET A 693 4.96 13.22 -36.12
CA MET A 693 3.85 13.47 -35.21
C MET A 693 4.24 12.99 -33.81
N LEU A 694 3.77 13.71 -32.80
CA LEU A 694 3.93 13.41 -31.38
C LEU A 694 2.55 13.21 -30.77
N LEU A 695 2.35 12.11 -30.02
CA LEU A 695 1.08 11.74 -29.38
C LEU A 695 1.26 11.47 -27.87
N GLN A 696 0.28 11.88 -27.07
CA GLN A 696 0.08 11.51 -25.67
C GLN A 696 -1.34 10.96 -25.49
N SER A 697 -1.48 9.89 -24.70
CA SER A 697 -2.65 9.02 -24.71
C SER A 697 -3.33 8.89 -23.35
N GLY A 698 -3.68 10.02 -22.73
CA GLY A 698 -4.57 10.06 -21.55
C GLY A 698 -3.89 9.70 -20.22
N ARG A 699 -4.63 8.99 -19.36
CA ARG A 699 -4.19 8.53 -18.02
C ARG A 699 -5.06 7.38 -17.50
N TYR A 700 -4.63 6.67 -16.46
CA TYR A 700 -5.44 5.73 -15.67
C TYR A 700 -6.16 4.64 -16.51
N PHE A 701 -5.63 4.34 -17.70
CA PHE A 701 -6.28 3.48 -18.70
C PHE A 701 -7.66 3.98 -19.17
N ASP A 702 -7.88 5.30 -19.21
CA ASP A 702 -9.05 5.93 -19.85
C ASP A 702 -8.98 5.88 -21.40
N THR A 703 -7.76 5.75 -21.93
CA THR A 703 -7.45 5.95 -23.35
C THR A 703 -6.49 4.90 -23.88
N VAL A 704 -6.75 4.46 -25.10
CA VAL A 704 -5.72 3.86 -25.98
C VAL A 704 -5.48 4.82 -27.14
N GLY A 705 -4.25 5.26 -27.33
CA GLY A 705 -3.86 6.08 -28.47
C GLY A 705 -3.66 5.24 -29.72
N TRP A 706 -3.96 5.84 -30.87
CA TRP A 706 -3.62 5.32 -32.19
C TRP A 706 -2.86 6.39 -32.98
N MET A 707 -1.73 6.00 -33.56
CA MET A 707 -1.04 6.77 -34.61
C MET A 707 -0.80 5.87 -35.82
N SER A 708 -0.98 6.39 -37.03
CA SER A 708 -0.57 5.72 -38.27
C SER A 708 0.11 6.69 -39.23
N VAL A 709 0.96 6.15 -40.10
CA VAL A 709 1.69 6.89 -41.13
C VAL A 709 1.78 6.09 -42.43
N GLU A 710 1.51 6.76 -43.55
CA GLU A 710 1.80 6.26 -44.91
C GLU A 710 3.25 6.61 -45.28
N LEU A 711 4.01 5.65 -45.84
CA LEU A 711 5.43 5.82 -46.15
C LEU A 711 5.66 6.00 -47.65
N ASP A 712 6.56 6.92 -48.02
CA ASP A 712 6.82 7.26 -49.43
C ASP A 712 8.17 6.79 -49.99
N GLY A 713 9.01 6.16 -49.16
CA GLY A 713 10.36 5.72 -49.51
C GLY A 713 11.50 6.59 -48.96
N ASN A 714 11.20 7.69 -48.26
CA ASN A 714 12.17 8.60 -47.63
C ASN A 714 13.12 9.34 -48.61
N ASP A 715 12.81 9.30 -49.90
CA ASP A 715 13.50 9.96 -51.01
C ASP A 715 12.90 11.33 -51.38
N LYS A 716 11.69 11.64 -50.91
CA LYS A 716 10.90 12.82 -51.33
C LYS A 716 10.85 13.90 -50.25
N SER A 717 11.04 15.15 -50.68
CA SER A 717 10.89 16.34 -49.82
C SER A 717 9.42 16.82 -49.75
N GLN A 718 8.51 15.94 -49.33
CA GLN A 718 7.07 16.20 -49.22
C GLN A 718 6.53 15.83 -47.83
N ASP A 719 5.36 16.37 -47.47
CA ASP A 719 4.63 16.00 -46.25
C ASP A 719 4.16 14.53 -46.33
N LEU A 720 4.20 13.82 -45.19
CA LEU A 720 3.61 12.49 -45.05
C LEU A 720 2.21 12.58 -44.44
N GLN A 721 1.31 11.68 -44.84
CA GLN A 721 0.02 11.53 -44.19
C GLN A 721 0.20 10.81 -42.86
N PHE A 722 -0.04 11.54 -41.77
CA PHE A 722 -0.15 11.00 -40.42
C PHE A 722 -1.61 11.10 -39.96
N HIS A 723 -2.08 10.09 -39.23
CA HIS A 723 -3.40 10.10 -38.61
C HIS A 723 -3.31 9.73 -37.13
N ARG A 724 -4.11 10.40 -36.30
CA ARG A 724 -4.28 10.07 -34.88
C ARG A 724 -5.73 9.77 -34.51
N ARG A 725 -5.92 8.98 -33.46
CA ARG A 725 -7.19 8.72 -32.79
C ARG A 725 -6.94 8.51 -31.30
N TYR A 726 -7.84 8.99 -30.45
CA TYR A 726 -7.95 8.53 -29.06
C TYR A 726 -9.15 7.59 -28.96
N LEU A 727 -8.93 6.39 -28.45
CA LEU A 727 -9.96 5.37 -28.26
C LEU A 727 -10.33 5.31 -26.78
N ASP A 728 -11.61 5.44 -26.46
CA ASP A 728 -12.11 5.20 -25.10
C ASP A 728 -11.94 3.72 -24.74
N ASN A 729 -11.31 3.42 -23.60
CA ASN A 729 -11.02 2.05 -23.16
C ASN A 729 -12.29 1.30 -22.72
N ASN A 730 -13.08 0.81 -23.67
CA ASN A 730 -14.18 -0.12 -23.36
C ASN A 730 -14.39 -1.16 -24.46
N LEU A 731 -15.14 -2.20 -24.10
CA LEU A 731 -15.38 -3.34 -24.96
C LEU A 731 -16.18 -3.01 -26.24
N ALA A 732 -17.07 -2.02 -26.21
CA ALA A 732 -17.81 -1.59 -27.41
C ALA A 732 -16.86 -0.88 -28.41
N THR A 733 -15.96 -0.03 -27.91
CA THR A 733 -14.86 0.55 -28.69
C THR A 733 -14.00 -0.52 -29.36
N TYR A 734 -13.56 -1.52 -28.59
CA TYR A 734 -12.72 -2.59 -29.11
C TYR A 734 -13.42 -3.48 -30.14
N MET A 735 -14.70 -3.81 -29.93
CA MET A 735 -15.52 -4.54 -30.91
C MET A 735 -15.72 -3.76 -32.21
N PHE A 736 -15.98 -2.45 -32.12
CA PHE A 736 -16.18 -1.58 -33.29
C PHE A 736 -14.96 -1.57 -34.23
N HIS A 737 -13.78 -1.21 -33.71
CA HIS A 737 -12.58 -1.04 -34.56
C HIS A 737 -12.02 -2.36 -35.12
N THR A 738 -12.23 -3.46 -34.40
CA THR A 738 -11.89 -4.82 -34.89
C THR A 738 -12.94 -5.41 -35.81
N ARG A 739 -14.16 -4.83 -35.85
CA ARG A 739 -15.36 -5.34 -36.54
C ARG A 739 -15.73 -6.75 -36.08
N LYS A 740 -15.71 -6.95 -34.76
CA LYS A 740 -16.01 -8.19 -34.05
C LYS A 740 -17.28 -8.07 -33.20
N SER A 741 -17.83 -9.21 -32.77
CA SER A 741 -18.91 -9.24 -31.77
C SER A 741 -18.68 -10.37 -30.76
N HIS A 742 -19.52 -11.40 -30.73
CA HIS A 742 -19.37 -12.52 -29.79
C HIS A 742 -18.06 -13.32 -29.99
N ASP A 743 -17.42 -13.19 -31.16
CA ASP A 743 -16.12 -13.77 -31.50
C ASP A 743 -14.90 -12.87 -31.14
N PHE A 744 -15.13 -11.74 -30.47
CA PHE A 744 -14.06 -10.82 -30.04
C PHE A 744 -13.12 -11.45 -29.01
N PHE A 745 -13.63 -12.11 -27.97
CA PHE A 745 -12.79 -12.58 -26.86
C PHE A 745 -11.86 -13.72 -27.29
N THR A 746 -10.55 -13.53 -27.14
CA THR A 746 -9.57 -14.59 -27.46
C THR A 746 -9.30 -15.49 -26.24
N PRO A 747 -8.76 -16.72 -26.42
CA PRO A 747 -8.52 -17.63 -25.30
C PRO A 747 -7.54 -17.07 -24.26
N LYS A 748 -6.48 -16.39 -24.71
CA LYS A 748 -5.52 -15.74 -23.80
C LYS A 748 -6.11 -14.48 -23.19
N GLY A 749 -6.87 -13.68 -23.94
CA GLY A 749 -7.60 -12.54 -23.39
C GLY A 749 -8.49 -12.92 -22.20
N ARG A 750 -9.34 -13.94 -22.35
CA ARG A 750 -10.16 -14.47 -21.24
C ARG A 750 -9.33 -14.95 -20.04
N ASN A 751 -8.16 -15.53 -20.26
CA ASN A 751 -7.29 -15.98 -19.17
C ASN A 751 -6.61 -14.80 -18.45
N ILE A 752 -6.31 -13.71 -19.15
CA ILE A 752 -5.83 -12.45 -18.57
C ILE A 752 -6.92 -11.76 -17.75
N THR A 753 -8.15 -11.63 -18.27
CA THR A 753 -9.30 -11.10 -17.50
C THR A 753 -9.45 -11.85 -16.17
N ARG A 754 -9.48 -13.19 -16.23
CA ARG A 754 -9.55 -14.05 -15.04
C ARG A 754 -8.35 -13.94 -14.10
N PHE A 755 -7.18 -13.55 -14.59
CA PHE A 755 -6.00 -13.34 -13.76
C PHE A 755 -6.12 -12.02 -12.98
N VAL A 756 -6.53 -10.93 -13.66
CA VAL A 756 -6.80 -9.63 -13.01
C VAL A 756 -7.94 -9.74 -11.98
N GLU A 757 -9.01 -10.48 -12.29
CA GLU A 757 -10.09 -10.79 -11.34
C GLU A 757 -9.54 -11.44 -10.06
N ARG A 758 -8.74 -12.51 -10.18
CA ARG A 758 -8.13 -13.17 -9.02
C ARG A 758 -7.14 -12.28 -8.26
N MET A 759 -6.52 -11.29 -8.90
CA MET A 759 -5.67 -10.31 -8.18
C MET A 759 -6.52 -9.39 -7.29
N GLU A 760 -7.67 -8.90 -7.78
CA GLU A 760 -8.61 -8.10 -6.97
C GLU A 760 -9.18 -8.91 -5.80
N GLU A 761 -9.54 -10.19 -6.05
CA GLU A 761 -10.03 -11.12 -5.03
C GLU A 761 -8.96 -11.37 -3.93
N ASN A 762 -7.72 -11.68 -4.33
CA ASN A 762 -6.63 -12.00 -3.39
C ASN A 762 -6.21 -10.81 -2.51
N GLU A 763 -6.18 -9.58 -3.05
CA GLU A 763 -5.85 -8.36 -2.29
C GLU A 763 -7.10 -7.72 -1.63
N ALA A 764 -8.26 -8.38 -1.73
CA ALA A 764 -9.57 -7.98 -1.21
C ALA A 764 -10.00 -6.56 -1.64
N LEU A 765 -9.67 -6.14 -2.86
CA LEU A 765 -9.96 -4.80 -3.37
C LEU A 765 -11.46 -4.53 -3.52
N THR A 766 -12.27 -5.59 -3.59
CA THR A 766 -13.73 -5.55 -3.58
C THR A 766 -14.37 -5.49 -2.18
N LYS A 767 -13.60 -5.42 -1.08
CA LYS A 767 -14.18 -5.08 0.26
C LYS A 767 -14.92 -3.75 0.12
N ILE A 768 -16.21 -3.74 0.46
CA ILE A 768 -17.03 -2.54 0.57
C ILE A 768 -16.85 -1.96 1.99
N PHE A 769 -16.64 -0.65 2.08
CA PHE A 769 -16.62 0.09 3.36
C PHE A 769 -17.96 0.79 3.64
N GLY A 770 -18.70 1.18 2.59
CA GLY A 770 -19.97 1.89 2.72
C GLY A 770 -20.64 2.16 1.37
N GLU A 771 -21.75 2.91 1.38
CA GLU A 771 -22.50 3.31 0.19
C GLU A 771 -22.77 4.82 0.14
N LEU A 772 -22.19 5.49 -0.85
CA LEU A 772 -22.27 6.94 -1.04
C LEU A 772 -23.50 7.31 -1.89
N LYS A 773 -24.25 8.32 -1.47
CA LYS A 773 -25.49 8.76 -2.17
C LYS A 773 -25.25 9.80 -3.27
N SER A 774 -24.10 10.47 -3.24
CA SER A 774 -23.73 11.56 -4.14
C SER A 774 -22.36 11.29 -4.77
N ASN A 775 -22.08 11.98 -5.88
CA ASN A 775 -20.74 12.09 -6.42
C ASN A 775 -20.05 13.34 -5.86
N TYR A 776 -18.76 13.26 -5.56
CA TYR A 776 -17.92 14.35 -5.11
C TYR A 776 -16.75 14.50 -6.08
N TYR A 777 -16.65 15.66 -6.73
CA TYR A 777 -15.74 15.88 -7.83
C TYR A 777 -14.46 16.61 -7.41
N LEU A 778 -13.32 16.17 -7.94
CA LEU A 778 -12.01 16.77 -7.72
C LEU A 778 -11.85 18.06 -8.54
N ASP A 779 -12.03 17.96 -9.86
CA ASP A 779 -11.69 18.99 -10.84
C ASP A 779 -12.87 19.48 -11.67
N ARG A 780 -14.11 19.16 -11.27
CA ARG A 780 -15.36 19.65 -11.91
C ARG A 780 -16.07 20.77 -11.15
N GLU A 781 -15.73 20.93 -9.87
CA GLU A 781 -16.45 21.77 -8.92
C GLU A 781 -15.45 22.53 -8.02
N TYR A 782 -15.49 23.87 -8.03
CA TYR A 782 -14.59 24.66 -7.20
C TYR A 782 -14.89 24.46 -5.71
N TRP A 783 -13.89 24.04 -4.95
CA TRP A 783 -13.88 24.21 -3.50
C TRP A 783 -13.80 25.69 -3.12
N THR A 784 -14.41 26.05 -1.99
CA THR A 784 -14.34 27.40 -1.42
C THR A 784 -14.21 27.32 0.10
N GLU A 785 -13.51 28.27 0.73
CA GLU A 785 -13.30 28.32 2.19
C GLU A 785 -14.60 28.27 3.01
N ASN A 786 -15.70 28.78 2.45
CA ASN A 786 -17.03 28.75 3.06
C ASN A 786 -17.74 27.39 2.99
N GLY A 787 -17.11 26.33 2.45
CA GLY A 787 -17.64 24.97 2.40
C GLY A 787 -18.87 24.75 1.51
N LYS A 788 -19.35 25.78 0.79
CA LYS A 788 -20.66 25.81 0.11
C LYS A 788 -20.84 24.84 -1.06
N ASN A 789 -19.80 24.09 -1.44
CA ASN A 789 -19.87 23.13 -2.54
C ASN A 789 -19.84 21.71 -1.97
N GLU A 790 -21.02 21.19 -1.64
CA GLU A 790 -21.22 19.85 -1.06
C GLU A 790 -20.76 18.74 -2.01
N ASN A 791 -20.72 19.01 -3.32
CA ASN A 791 -20.27 18.07 -4.35
C ASN A 791 -18.76 18.18 -4.67
N SER A 792 -17.95 18.90 -3.88
CA SER A 792 -16.49 18.92 -4.07
C SER A 792 -15.81 17.83 -3.25
N ALA A 793 -14.89 17.08 -3.85
CA ALA A 793 -14.10 16.04 -3.18
C ALA A 793 -13.22 16.62 -2.04
N PHE A 794 -12.81 17.88 -2.14
CA PHE A 794 -12.12 18.57 -1.04
C PHE A 794 -13.06 18.89 0.13
N SER A 795 -14.34 19.19 -0.12
CA SER A 795 -15.34 19.33 0.95
C SER A 795 -15.53 17.99 1.68
N PHE A 796 -15.74 16.91 0.93
CA PHE A 796 -15.87 15.55 1.48
C PHE A 796 -14.64 15.11 2.29
N TYR A 797 -13.43 15.40 1.81
CA TYR A 797 -12.20 15.12 2.56
C TYR A 797 -12.10 15.96 3.85
N LEU A 798 -12.52 17.23 3.83
CA LEU A 798 -12.57 18.06 5.04
C LEU A 798 -13.64 17.59 6.03
N ASP A 799 -14.77 17.06 5.55
CA ASP A 799 -15.78 16.43 6.41
C ASP A 799 -15.25 15.14 7.05
N ALA A 800 -14.46 14.36 6.31
CA ALA A 800 -13.74 13.21 6.86
C ALA A 800 -12.71 13.61 7.93
N VAL A 801 -11.94 14.67 7.68
CA VAL A 801 -11.04 15.25 8.68
C VAL A 801 -11.81 15.64 9.94
N GLU A 802 -12.85 16.48 9.82
CA GLU A 802 -13.58 17.00 10.98
C GLU A 802 -14.35 15.92 11.75
N ALA A 803 -14.90 14.91 11.06
CA ALA A 803 -15.70 13.86 11.70
C ALA A 803 -14.90 12.63 12.16
N THR A 804 -13.62 12.50 11.83
CA THR A 804 -12.83 11.28 12.11
C THR A 804 -11.39 11.55 12.56
N LEU A 805 -10.69 12.53 11.98
CA LEU A 805 -9.33 12.91 12.42
C LEU A 805 -9.35 13.80 13.66
N ILE A 806 -10.14 14.88 13.65
CA ILE A 806 -10.14 15.89 14.71
C ILE A 806 -10.74 15.33 16.01
N ASP A 807 -9.95 15.33 17.09
CA ASP A 807 -10.49 15.23 18.45
C ASP A 807 -10.66 16.65 19.02
N THR A 808 -11.90 17.11 19.12
CA THR A 808 -12.24 18.45 19.62
C THR A 808 -12.05 18.62 21.12
N LYS A 809 -11.79 17.54 21.88
CA LYS A 809 -11.35 17.61 23.28
C LYS A 809 -9.84 17.87 23.38
N LEU A 810 -9.06 17.29 22.46
CA LEU A 810 -7.61 17.52 22.39
C LEU A 810 -7.25 18.86 21.74
N SER A 811 -8.02 19.26 20.74
CA SER A 811 -7.83 20.46 19.90
C SER A 811 -9.15 21.23 19.74
N PRO A 812 -9.60 22.00 20.76
CA PRO A 812 -10.87 22.74 20.73
C PRO A 812 -10.86 23.96 19.81
N ASN A 813 -9.68 24.40 19.36
CA ASN A 813 -9.50 25.44 18.33
C ASN A 813 -8.47 24.93 17.32
N TRP A 814 -8.86 24.74 16.06
CA TRP A 814 -8.01 24.06 15.07
C TRP A 814 -8.10 24.64 13.65
N LEU A 815 -7.03 24.45 12.88
CA LEU A 815 -6.93 24.74 11.45
C LEU A 815 -6.29 23.54 10.74
N PHE A 816 -7.07 22.83 9.93
CA PHE A 816 -6.55 21.80 9.02
C PHE A 816 -6.15 22.43 7.68
N PHE A 817 -4.98 22.06 7.14
CA PHE A 817 -4.46 22.59 5.87
C PHE A 817 -3.71 21.52 5.06
N SER A 818 -4.05 21.36 3.78
CA SER A 818 -3.33 20.49 2.82
C SER A 818 -3.39 21.04 1.39
N ASN A 819 -2.47 20.60 0.54
CA ASN A 819 -2.61 20.74 -0.91
C ASN A 819 -3.56 19.66 -1.47
N TRP A 820 -4.02 19.88 -2.70
CA TRP A 820 -4.92 18.99 -3.44
C TRP A 820 -4.40 17.57 -3.65
N GLY A 821 -3.07 17.38 -3.69
CA GLY A 821 -2.43 16.10 -4.05
C GLY A 821 -2.69 14.91 -3.13
N VAL A 822 -3.37 15.12 -1.98
CA VAL A 822 -3.90 14.07 -1.11
C VAL A 822 -5.24 13.47 -1.61
N VAL A 823 -5.84 14.04 -2.65
CA VAL A 823 -7.04 13.52 -3.33
C VAL A 823 -6.71 13.34 -4.81
N ARG A 824 -6.76 12.09 -5.30
CA ARG A 824 -6.21 11.69 -6.61
C ARG A 824 -7.22 11.55 -7.75
N GLY A 825 -8.52 11.62 -7.45
CA GLY A 825 -9.61 11.52 -8.43
C GLY A 825 -10.98 11.82 -7.81
N ASP A 826 -12.02 11.70 -8.63
CA ASP A 826 -13.42 11.86 -8.24
C ASP A 826 -13.89 10.69 -7.33
N ILE A 827 -14.83 11.00 -6.42
CA ILE A 827 -15.43 10.03 -5.50
C ILE A 827 -16.88 9.81 -5.92
N TYR A 828 -17.19 8.64 -6.47
CA TYR A 828 -18.51 8.37 -7.05
C TYR A 828 -19.50 7.66 -6.10
N SER A 829 -20.78 7.90 -6.34
CA SER A 829 -21.90 7.26 -5.65
C SER A 829 -21.99 5.74 -5.88
N GLY A 830 -22.77 5.07 -5.03
CA GLY A 830 -22.84 3.61 -4.91
C GLY A 830 -21.83 3.08 -3.89
N ALA A 831 -21.57 1.76 -3.95
CA ALA A 831 -20.63 1.11 -3.05
C ALA A 831 -19.21 1.69 -3.17
N PHE A 832 -18.63 2.11 -2.04
CA PHE A 832 -17.25 2.56 -1.92
C PHE A 832 -16.38 1.42 -1.39
N THR A 833 -15.26 1.15 -2.06
CA THR A 833 -14.47 -0.07 -1.91
C THR A 833 -13.01 0.18 -1.57
N LYS A 834 -12.29 -0.88 -1.17
CA LYS A 834 -10.83 -0.86 -0.99
C LYS A 834 -10.06 -0.48 -2.27
N SER A 835 -10.57 -0.80 -3.46
CA SER A 835 -10.00 -0.29 -4.72
C SER A 835 -10.14 1.23 -4.84
N ASP A 836 -11.34 1.77 -4.53
CA ASP A 836 -11.61 3.21 -4.60
C ASP A 836 -10.74 4.00 -3.61
N LEU A 837 -10.55 3.46 -2.40
CA LEU A 837 -9.66 4.05 -1.39
C LEU A 837 -8.27 4.30 -1.97
N TYR A 838 -7.63 3.32 -2.61
CA TYR A 838 -6.30 3.50 -3.22
C TYR A 838 -6.32 4.37 -4.49
N SER A 839 -7.42 4.38 -5.25
CA SER A 839 -7.59 5.29 -6.38
C SER A 839 -7.70 6.77 -5.96
N ILE A 840 -8.18 7.04 -4.74
CA ILE A 840 -8.40 8.41 -4.22
C ILE A 840 -7.27 8.84 -3.26
N SER A 841 -6.84 7.96 -2.37
CA SER A 841 -5.76 8.13 -1.39
C SER A 841 -4.85 6.87 -1.38
N PRO A 842 -3.81 6.83 -2.23
CA PRO A 842 -2.83 5.75 -2.27
C PRO A 842 -2.19 5.48 -0.89
N ASP A 843 -1.67 4.25 -0.67
CA ASP A 843 -1.18 3.72 0.62
C ASP A 843 -0.07 4.58 1.27
N ASP A 844 -0.49 5.65 1.98
CA ASP A 844 0.36 6.60 2.70
C ASP A 844 0.15 6.54 4.21
N ARG A 845 0.86 5.59 4.83
CA ARG A 845 0.83 5.33 6.28
C ARG A 845 1.51 6.40 7.13
N ARG A 846 1.93 7.53 6.55
CA ARG A 846 2.52 8.66 7.28
C ARG A 846 1.42 9.38 8.09
N PRO A 847 1.67 9.73 9.37
CA PRO A 847 0.68 10.37 10.21
C PRO A 847 0.42 11.81 9.75
N PHE A 848 -0.77 12.31 10.07
CA PHE A 848 -1.03 13.74 10.10
C PHE A 848 -0.15 14.40 11.15
N LEU A 849 0.40 15.56 10.82
CA LEU A 849 1.29 16.32 11.69
C LEU A 849 0.54 17.50 12.32
N TYR A 850 0.90 17.87 13.54
CA TYR A 850 0.38 19.07 14.19
C TYR A 850 1.44 19.94 14.86
N ALA A 851 1.10 21.23 15.06
CA ALA A 851 1.80 22.17 15.92
C ALA A 851 0.84 23.21 16.50
N THR A 852 0.93 23.46 17.81
CA THR A 852 0.16 24.51 18.49
C THR A 852 0.82 25.88 18.32
N VAL A 853 0.07 26.88 17.84
CA VAL A 853 0.53 28.27 17.60
C VAL A 853 -0.47 29.28 18.15
N ARG A 854 -0.10 30.58 18.21
CA ARG A 854 -1.09 31.64 18.50
C ARG A 854 -2.06 31.81 17.33
N ARG A 855 -3.32 32.14 17.60
CA ARG A 855 -4.36 32.38 16.58
C ARG A 855 -3.91 33.38 15.50
N SER A 856 -3.20 34.44 15.88
CA SER A 856 -2.62 35.43 14.95
C SER A 856 -1.61 34.87 13.94
N VAL A 857 -0.96 33.74 14.25
CA VAL A 857 -0.11 32.98 13.31
C VAL A 857 -0.96 32.09 12.43
N ALA A 858 -1.95 31.39 13.01
CA ALA A 858 -2.87 30.51 12.28
C ALA A 858 -3.66 31.26 11.19
N ASP A 859 -4.20 32.45 11.50
CA ASP A 859 -4.94 33.28 10.55
C ASP A 859 -4.08 33.81 9.37
N GLN A 860 -2.74 33.72 9.45
CA GLN A 860 -1.81 34.12 8.37
C GLN A 860 -1.15 32.94 7.63
N LEU A 861 -1.23 31.71 8.18
CA LEU A 861 -0.42 30.57 7.77
C LEU A 861 -0.60 30.19 6.29
N VAL A 862 -1.85 30.06 5.85
CA VAL A 862 -2.22 29.64 4.48
C VAL A 862 -1.69 30.63 3.44
N GLN A 863 -1.87 31.92 3.71
CA GLN A 863 -1.39 33.00 2.84
C GLN A 863 0.14 33.00 2.76
N ARG A 864 0.84 32.85 3.89
CA ARG A 864 2.30 32.77 3.90
C ARG A 864 2.85 31.51 3.20
N ALA A 865 2.16 30.37 3.31
CA ALA A 865 2.53 29.17 2.56
C ALA A 865 2.49 29.42 1.03
N ARG A 866 1.41 30.05 0.53
CA ARG A 866 1.30 30.46 -0.89
C ARG A 866 2.39 31.45 -1.30
N GLU A 867 2.71 32.43 -0.45
CA GLU A 867 3.79 33.40 -0.71
C GLU A 867 5.17 32.75 -0.80
N ILE A 868 5.46 31.73 0.02
CA ILE A 868 6.71 30.98 -0.02
C ILE A 868 6.82 30.16 -1.31
N GLU A 869 5.76 29.46 -1.70
CA GLU A 869 5.77 28.69 -2.95
C GLU A 869 5.81 29.57 -4.18
N LYS A 870 5.12 30.71 -4.17
CA LYS A 870 5.25 31.69 -5.25
C LYS A 870 6.69 32.17 -5.43
N ARG A 871 7.39 32.51 -4.34
CA ARG A 871 8.81 32.86 -4.41
C ARG A 871 9.66 31.73 -5.00
N LYS A 872 9.38 30.46 -4.65
CA LYS A 872 10.08 29.29 -5.20
C LYS A 872 9.82 29.10 -6.70
N VAL A 873 8.58 29.32 -7.17
CA VAL A 873 8.20 29.27 -8.59
C VAL A 873 8.83 30.45 -9.35
N ASP A 874 8.71 31.69 -8.86
CA ASP A 874 9.30 32.89 -9.46
C ASP A 874 10.85 32.78 -9.55
N ASP A 875 11.50 32.21 -8.53
CA ASP A 875 12.95 31.91 -8.53
C ASP A 875 13.33 30.79 -9.51
N GLN A 876 12.49 29.76 -9.67
CA GLN A 876 12.73 28.69 -10.65
C GLN A 876 12.54 29.24 -12.08
N GLU A 877 11.45 29.95 -12.36
CA GLU A 877 11.22 30.61 -13.65
C GLU A 877 12.35 31.58 -14.00
N ARG A 878 12.88 32.35 -13.02
CA ARG A 878 14.00 33.25 -13.27
C ARG A 878 15.27 32.48 -13.65
N LYS A 879 15.61 31.40 -12.95
CA LYS A 879 16.75 30.53 -13.30
C LYS A 879 16.58 29.91 -14.68
N GLU A 880 15.42 29.34 -14.97
CA GLU A 880 15.11 28.72 -16.28
C GLU A 880 15.17 29.78 -17.41
N LYS A 881 14.77 31.04 -17.16
CA LYS A 881 14.94 32.16 -18.11
C LYS A 881 16.41 32.57 -18.27
N GLU A 882 17.17 32.71 -17.18
CA GLU A 882 18.60 33.03 -17.22
C GLU A 882 19.42 31.96 -17.95
N GLU A 883 19.08 30.68 -17.77
CA GLU A 883 19.71 29.55 -18.48
C GLU A 883 19.32 29.57 -19.96
N ALA A 884 18.05 29.75 -20.29
CA ALA A 884 17.61 29.90 -21.67
C ALA A 884 18.21 31.14 -22.38
N GLU A 885 18.52 32.22 -21.67
CA GLU A 885 19.25 33.37 -22.21
C GLU A 885 20.73 33.09 -22.42
N LYS A 886 21.41 32.40 -21.47
CA LYS A 886 22.80 31.93 -21.64
C LYS A 886 22.92 31.02 -22.85
N GLU A 887 22.02 30.03 -22.99
CA GLU A 887 21.98 29.15 -24.16
C GLU A 887 21.70 29.92 -25.46
N LYS A 888 20.73 30.85 -25.49
CA LYS A 888 20.45 31.68 -26.68
C LYS A 888 21.65 32.54 -27.07
N GLU A 889 22.42 33.02 -26.10
CA GLU A 889 23.63 33.82 -26.33
C GLU A 889 24.80 32.96 -26.84
N GLU A 890 24.94 31.72 -26.39
CA GLU A 890 25.87 30.75 -27.00
C GLU A 890 25.42 30.32 -28.40
N GLU A 891 24.11 30.07 -28.59
CA GLU A 891 23.51 29.75 -29.87
C GLU A 891 23.66 30.93 -30.86
N ARG A 892 23.54 32.19 -30.39
CA ARG A 892 23.85 33.41 -31.15
C ARG A 892 25.32 33.47 -31.52
N LYS A 893 26.25 33.27 -30.59
CA LYS A 893 27.70 33.22 -30.87
C LYS A 893 28.09 32.13 -31.87
N LYS A 894 27.40 30.98 -31.84
CA LYS A 894 27.54 29.90 -32.81
C LYS A 894 26.98 30.32 -34.18
N ARG A 895 25.74 30.82 -34.24
CA ARG A 895 25.09 31.33 -35.45
C ARG A 895 25.84 32.52 -36.07
N GLU A 896 26.54 33.34 -35.30
CA GLU A 896 27.36 34.46 -35.80
C GLU A 896 28.66 33.98 -36.44
N LYS A 897 29.32 32.95 -35.87
CA LYS A 897 30.42 32.25 -36.55
C LYS A 897 29.96 31.57 -37.85
N GLU A 898 28.74 31.04 -37.87
CA GLU A 898 28.15 30.40 -39.06
C GLU A 898 27.69 31.43 -40.11
N MET A 899 27.09 32.56 -39.70
CA MET A 899 26.71 33.67 -40.60
C MET A 899 27.91 34.37 -41.24
N GLN A 900 29.07 34.40 -40.59
CA GLN A 900 30.32 34.83 -41.24
C GLN A 900 30.72 33.95 -42.45
N THR A 901 30.02 32.83 -42.71
CA THR A 901 30.27 31.95 -43.87
C THR A 901 29.15 31.93 -44.93
N ARG A 902 28.00 32.58 -44.70
CA ARG A 902 26.85 32.56 -45.64
C ARG A 902 26.05 33.88 -45.65
N ASP A 903 26.02 34.53 -46.82
CA ASP A 903 25.31 35.79 -47.09
C ASP A 903 24.03 35.58 -47.92
N THR A 904 23.14 36.58 -47.89
CA THR A 904 21.91 36.77 -48.67
C THR A 904 20.69 35.90 -48.32
N GLY A 905 19.46 36.42 -48.49
CA GLY A 905 18.26 35.56 -48.40
C GLY A 905 16.85 36.15 -48.54
N LYS A 906 16.53 37.30 -47.92
CA LYS A 906 15.17 37.95 -47.87
C LYS A 906 14.02 37.14 -47.23
N ALA A 907 13.20 37.82 -46.42
CA ALA A 907 11.93 37.31 -45.89
C ALA A 907 10.72 37.79 -46.72
N LEU A 908 9.58 37.08 -46.63
CA LEU A 908 8.27 37.58 -47.08
C LEU A 908 7.10 37.00 -46.27
N LYS A 909 5.93 37.61 -46.40
CA LYS A 909 4.83 37.60 -45.40
C LYS A 909 3.88 36.41 -45.54
N SER A 910 3.26 36.06 -44.41
CA SER A 910 2.13 35.13 -44.31
C SER A 910 0.86 35.65 -45.02
N ARG A 911 -0.01 34.72 -45.43
CA ARG A 911 -1.40 34.99 -45.83
C ARG A 911 -2.30 33.83 -45.43
N GLN A 912 -3.56 34.12 -45.12
CA GLN A 912 -4.55 33.16 -44.63
C GLN A 912 -5.07 32.23 -45.74
N LEU A 913 -5.66 31.10 -45.35
CA LEU A 913 -6.38 30.16 -46.21
C LEU A 913 -7.75 29.83 -45.58
N GLU A 914 -8.78 29.77 -46.41
CA GLU A 914 -10.10 29.23 -46.06
C GLU A 914 -10.18 27.74 -46.43
N PRO A 915 -10.98 26.92 -45.73
CA PRO A 915 -11.15 25.50 -46.05
C PRO A 915 -12.18 25.28 -47.17
N MET A 916 -11.83 24.48 -48.19
CA MET A 916 -12.81 23.92 -49.13
C MET A 916 -13.33 22.57 -48.62
N LEU A 917 -14.65 22.41 -48.63
CA LEU A 917 -15.35 21.15 -48.35
C LEU A 917 -15.27 20.20 -49.55
N PHE A 918 -15.14 18.90 -49.29
CA PHE A 918 -15.52 17.84 -50.23
C PHE A 918 -16.23 16.70 -49.49
N ASN A 919 -17.41 16.33 -49.99
CA ASN A 919 -18.21 15.22 -49.45
C ASN A 919 -17.87 13.89 -50.14
N ALA A 920 -17.99 12.79 -49.40
CA ALA A 920 -18.03 11.44 -49.95
C ALA A 920 -18.99 10.55 -49.13
N ASN A 921 -20.21 10.40 -49.64
CA ASN A 921 -21.15 9.33 -49.28
C ASN A 921 -20.74 8.03 -50.03
N GLU A 922 -21.20 6.80 -49.74
CA GLU A 922 -22.26 6.36 -48.80
C GLU A 922 -22.04 4.91 -48.32
N ASP A 923 -22.31 4.70 -47.03
CA ASP A 923 -23.07 3.64 -46.36
C ASP A 923 -23.28 2.24 -46.97
N SER A 924 -23.01 1.22 -46.13
CA SER A 924 -23.75 -0.06 -46.12
C SER A 924 -23.81 -0.78 -44.76
N TYR A 925 -23.18 -0.27 -43.70
CA TYR A 925 -23.04 -0.96 -42.40
C TYR A 925 -23.61 -0.23 -41.17
N LYS A 926 -24.16 0.98 -41.30
CA LYS A 926 -24.62 1.79 -40.15
C LYS A 926 -25.83 1.22 -39.37
N SER A 927 -26.57 0.25 -39.94
CA SER A 927 -27.89 -0.18 -39.44
C SER A 927 -27.90 -1.15 -38.24
N ARG A 928 -26.75 -1.39 -37.58
CA ARG A 928 -26.69 -2.22 -36.34
C ARG A 928 -26.07 -1.55 -35.12
N PHE A 929 -25.38 -0.42 -35.31
CA PHE A 929 -24.66 0.30 -34.24
C PHE A 929 -24.79 1.83 -34.33
N GLY A 930 -25.71 2.34 -35.16
CA GLY A 930 -26.05 3.76 -35.14
C GLY A 930 -26.85 4.13 -33.88
N PRO A 931 -26.57 5.28 -33.24
CA PRO A 931 -27.38 5.75 -32.11
C PRO A 931 -28.82 6.03 -32.58
N ALA A 932 -29.80 5.65 -31.76
CA ALA A 932 -31.20 6.01 -31.99
C ALA A 932 -31.37 7.55 -31.92
N PRO A 933 -32.18 8.18 -32.79
CA PRO A 933 -32.44 9.61 -32.72
C PRO A 933 -33.03 10.01 -31.37
N GLY A 934 -32.38 10.94 -30.67
CA GLY A 934 -32.87 11.52 -29.41
C GLY A 934 -32.08 11.18 -28.14
N ARG A 935 -30.98 10.40 -28.21
CA ARG A 935 -30.07 10.25 -27.07
C ARG A 935 -29.13 11.46 -26.90
N THR A 936 -28.99 11.92 -25.66
CA THR A 936 -27.94 12.85 -25.22
C THR A 936 -26.56 12.19 -25.35
N LEU A 937 -25.50 12.99 -25.54
CA LEU A 937 -24.13 12.48 -25.50
C LEU A 937 -23.76 12.07 -24.06
N SER A 938 -22.81 11.15 -23.91
CA SER A 938 -22.21 10.85 -22.60
C SER A 938 -21.08 11.82 -22.27
N TYR A 939 -20.83 12.04 -20.97
CA TYR A 939 -19.61 12.72 -20.56
C TYR A 939 -18.37 11.88 -20.88
N GLY A 940 -17.35 12.55 -21.43
CA GLY A 940 -16.06 11.96 -21.80
C GLY A 940 -15.12 13.05 -22.32
N TRP A 941 -14.02 12.63 -22.93
CA TRP A 941 -13.04 13.57 -23.48
C TRP A 941 -13.50 14.15 -24.82
N VAL A 942 -13.22 15.45 -25.01
CA VAL A 942 -13.34 16.15 -26.29
C VAL A 942 -12.02 16.85 -26.54
N THR A 943 -11.16 16.21 -27.34
CA THR A 943 -9.74 16.56 -27.40
C THR A 943 -9.46 17.63 -28.46
N ASN A 944 -8.93 18.76 -28.00
CA ASN A 944 -8.41 19.83 -28.84
C ASN A 944 -6.87 19.79 -28.88
N ASP A 945 -6.31 19.48 -30.05
CA ASP A 945 -4.87 19.31 -30.26
C ASP A 945 -4.38 19.89 -31.60
N ASN A 946 -3.08 19.79 -31.88
CA ASN A 946 -2.46 20.35 -33.08
C ASN A 946 -2.34 19.33 -34.24
N CYS A 947 -3.24 18.34 -34.33
CA CYS A 947 -3.13 17.17 -35.21
C CYS A 947 -4.36 16.87 -36.09
N GLY A 948 -5.04 17.89 -36.61
CA GLY A 948 -6.13 17.68 -37.56
C GLY A 948 -7.11 18.84 -37.52
N VAL A 949 -8.40 18.51 -37.45
CA VAL A 949 -9.48 19.46 -37.20
C VAL A 949 -9.82 19.43 -35.70
N GLU A 950 -10.21 20.59 -35.15
CA GLU A 950 -10.62 20.70 -33.75
C GLU A 950 -11.77 19.73 -33.41
N GLY A 951 -11.69 19.05 -32.26
CA GLY A 951 -12.66 18.02 -31.87
C GLY A 951 -12.72 16.77 -32.76
N ASP A 952 -11.74 16.55 -33.66
CA ASP A 952 -11.65 15.35 -34.50
C ASP A 952 -10.70 14.26 -33.98
N GLY A 953 -10.16 14.42 -32.77
CA GLY A 953 -9.21 13.48 -32.15
C GLY A 953 -9.83 12.17 -31.66
N ASP A 954 -10.91 12.24 -30.89
CA ASP A 954 -11.50 11.08 -30.24
C ASP A 954 -12.24 10.18 -31.25
N ASP A 955 -12.41 8.89 -30.97
CA ASP A 955 -13.19 7.98 -31.82
C ASP A 955 -14.70 8.13 -31.60
N THR A 956 -15.06 8.40 -30.35
CA THR A 956 -16.41 8.54 -29.82
C THR A 956 -16.78 10.03 -29.72
N ARG A 957 -18.07 10.33 -29.59
CA ARG A 957 -18.57 11.71 -29.41
C ARG A 957 -19.14 11.85 -28.01
N HIS A 958 -18.65 12.85 -27.30
CA HIS A 958 -19.00 13.12 -25.92
C HIS A 958 -19.51 14.55 -25.73
N GLU A 959 -20.23 14.75 -24.65
CA GLU A 959 -20.26 16.04 -23.98
C GLU A 959 -18.94 16.18 -23.20
N PRO A 960 -18.23 17.31 -23.27
CA PRO A 960 -16.99 17.47 -22.52
C PRO A 960 -17.26 17.35 -21.03
N ILE A 961 -16.43 16.59 -20.31
CA ILE A 961 -16.46 16.57 -18.83
C ILE A 961 -16.35 18.03 -18.33
N PRO A 962 -17.30 18.53 -17.52
CA PRO A 962 -17.19 19.88 -16.96
C PRO A 962 -15.95 19.94 -16.08
N GLN A 963 -15.04 20.89 -16.34
CA GLN A 963 -13.82 21.07 -15.56
C GLN A 963 -13.68 22.51 -15.07
N VAL A 964 -13.22 22.65 -13.83
CA VAL A 964 -12.74 23.90 -13.24
C VAL A 964 -11.22 23.93 -13.35
N SER A 965 -10.66 25.00 -13.91
CA SER A 965 -9.23 25.05 -14.17
C SER A 965 -8.45 25.44 -12.91
N PHE A 966 -7.73 24.47 -12.36
CA PHE A 966 -6.74 24.69 -11.31
C PHE A 966 -5.40 25.21 -11.86
N ASP A 967 -5.08 24.91 -13.12
CA ASP A 967 -3.92 25.47 -13.84
C ASP A 967 -4.09 26.99 -14.09
N ASP A 968 -5.32 27.51 -14.24
CA ASP A 968 -5.62 28.94 -14.44
C ASP A 968 -5.77 29.75 -13.13
N THR A 969 -5.21 29.27 -12.01
CA THR A 969 -5.01 30.15 -10.85
C THR A 969 -4.08 31.31 -11.26
N LYS A 970 -4.52 32.56 -11.06
CA LYS A 970 -3.79 33.77 -11.54
C LYS A 970 -2.38 33.93 -10.98
N ASP A 971 -2.04 33.14 -9.97
CA ASP A 971 -0.77 33.07 -9.29
C ASP A 971 0.04 31.79 -9.57
N GLY A 972 -0.50 30.82 -10.32
CA GLY A 972 0.22 29.64 -10.80
C GLY A 972 0.66 28.65 -9.72
N LEU A 973 -0.11 28.51 -8.64
CA LEU A 973 0.25 27.75 -7.45
C LEU A 973 -0.50 26.41 -7.34
N GLU A 974 0.02 25.51 -6.52
CA GLU A 974 -0.74 24.33 -6.09
C GLU A 974 -2.03 24.74 -5.38
N VAL A 975 -3.13 24.08 -5.72
CA VAL A 975 -4.41 24.28 -5.03
C VAL A 975 -4.31 23.81 -3.59
N TYR A 976 -4.63 24.71 -2.68
CA TYR A 976 -4.74 24.47 -1.25
C TYR A 976 -6.20 24.46 -0.80
N PHE A 977 -6.51 23.57 0.13
CA PHE A 977 -7.80 23.54 0.82
C PHE A 977 -7.58 23.45 2.34
N TRP A 978 -8.48 24.07 3.10
CA TRP A 978 -8.36 24.17 4.55
C TRP A 978 -9.72 24.30 5.23
N ARG A 979 -9.83 23.92 6.49
CA ARG A 979 -10.99 24.23 7.34
C ARG A 979 -10.48 24.67 8.70
N LYS A 980 -11.09 25.69 9.28
CA LYS A 980 -10.80 26.14 10.65
C LYS A 980 -12.07 26.23 11.48
N ASN A 981 -11.95 25.86 12.73
CA ASN A 981 -13.00 25.97 13.74
C ASN A 981 -12.36 26.59 14.98
N PHE A 982 -12.64 27.88 15.20
CA PHE A 982 -12.19 28.67 16.34
C PHE A 982 -13.42 29.11 17.13
N GLN A 983 -13.33 29.11 18.45
CA GLN A 983 -14.36 29.69 19.32
C GLN A 983 -14.58 31.17 18.97
N SER A 984 -15.83 31.62 18.95
CA SER A 984 -16.22 32.93 18.41
C SER A 984 -15.64 34.13 19.17
N ASN A 985 -15.16 33.91 20.39
CA ASN A 985 -14.49 34.89 21.26
C ASN A 985 -12.97 34.67 21.40
N LEU A 986 -12.37 33.74 20.64
CA LEU A 986 -10.95 33.38 20.75
C LEU A 986 -10.04 34.57 20.38
N HIS A 987 -9.27 35.06 21.36
CA HIS A 987 -8.40 36.20 21.22
C HIS A 987 -7.16 35.88 20.35
N GLU A 988 -6.60 36.87 19.68
CA GLU A 988 -5.47 36.72 18.74
C GLU A 988 -4.21 36.07 19.35
N ASN A 989 -4.07 36.17 20.67
CA ASN A 989 -2.95 35.60 21.43
C ASN A 989 -3.21 34.20 21.98
N GLU A 990 -4.44 33.69 21.94
CA GLU A 990 -4.77 32.34 22.42
C GLU A 990 -4.33 31.26 21.41
N PHE A 991 -4.34 30.00 21.84
CA PHE A 991 -3.72 28.91 21.10
C PHE A 991 -4.68 28.18 20.15
N VAL A 992 -4.13 27.77 19.01
CA VAL A 992 -4.78 27.03 17.92
C VAL A 992 -3.85 25.90 17.49
N ASP A 993 -4.39 24.70 17.29
CA ASP A 993 -3.65 23.60 16.68
C ASP A 993 -3.71 23.66 15.15
N ILE A 994 -2.55 23.81 14.52
CA ILE A 994 -2.38 23.59 13.08
C ILE A 994 -2.26 22.10 12.85
N ILE A 995 -3.08 21.52 11.96
CA ILE A 995 -3.05 20.10 11.60
C ILE A 995 -2.88 20.00 10.08
N THR A 996 -2.02 19.10 9.60
CA THR A 996 -1.64 19.05 8.18
C THR A 996 -1.18 17.66 7.74
N THR A 997 -1.21 17.40 6.43
CA THR A 997 -0.64 16.18 5.84
C THR A 997 0.88 16.15 6.02
N ASN A 998 1.46 14.94 6.12
CA ASN A 998 2.89 14.79 6.42
C ASN A 998 3.78 15.53 5.41
N HIS A 999 3.41 15.45 4.13
CA HIS A 999 4.13 16.10 3.05
C HIS A 999 4.09 17.63 3.15
N ILE A 1000 2.92 18.24 3.34
CA ILE A 1000 2.76 19.71 3.37
C ILE A 1000 3.29 20.32 4.67
N GLY A 1001 3.17 19.59 5.79
CA GLY A 1001 3.91 19.85 7.03
C GLY A 1001 5.40 20.10 6.80
N GLN A 1002 6.06 19.16 6.11
CA GLN A 1002 7.50 19.21 5.83
C GLN A 1002 7.89 20.16 4.68
N LYS A 1003 7.05 20.29 3.64
CA LYS A 1003 7.33 21.04 2.40
C LYS A 1003 7.25 22.57 2.58
N VAL A 1004 6.27 23.06 3.35
CA VAL A 1004 5.96 24.50 3.39
C VAL A 1004 5.42 25.00 4.75
N VAL A 1005 4.61 24.22 5.48
CA VAL A 1005 3.98 24.70 6.74
C VAL A 1005 5.02 25.07 7.79
N PHE A 1006 6.06 24.24 7.96
CA PHE A 1006 7.16 24.54 8.87
C PHE A 1006 7.89 25.85 8.52
N GLU A 1007 8.12 26.11 7.22
CA GLU A 1007 8.79 27.30 6.72
C GLU A 1007 7.91 28.56 6.90
N ALA A 1008 6.61 28.43 6.65
CA ALA A 1008 5.63 29.50 6.88
C ALA A 1008 5.54 29.89 8.36
N MET A 1009 5.53 28.91 9.28
CA MET A 1009 5.60 29.19 10.71
C MET A 1009 6.94 29.86 11.11
N GLN A 1010 8.07 29.42 10.55
CA GLN A 1010 9.37 30.06 10.82
C GLN A 1010 9.46 31.50 10.34
N GLU A 1011 8.82 31.87 9.23
CA GLU A 1011 8.73 33.27 8.79
C GLU A 1011 7.76 34.13 9.60
N LEU A 1012 6.69 33.55 10.15
CA LEU A 1012 5.69 34.29 10.93
C LEU A 1012 6.08 34.49 12.41
N VAL A 1013 6.86 33.57 12.99
CA VAL A 1013 7.20 33.58 14.43
C VAL A 1013 8.68 33.89 14.69
N GLY A 1014 9.53 33.80 13.66
CA GLY A 1014 10.98 34.02 13.76
C GLY A 1014 11.76 32.73 14.01
N LYS A 1015 12.93 32.61 13.38
CA LYS A 1015 13.74 31.38 13.36
C LYS A 1015 14.26 30.98 14.74
N ASP A 1016 14.64 31.96 15.56
CA ASP A 1016 15.19 31.75 16.91
C ASP A 1016 14.14 31.23 17.92
N VAL A 1017 12.85 31.43 17.62
CA VAL A 1017 11.73 30.93 18.43
C VAL A 1017 11.36 29.48 18.06
N LEU A 1018 11.74 29.01 16.87
CA LEU A 1018 11.33 27.75 16.25
C LEU A 1018 12.54 26.89 15.83
N VAL A 1019 13.34 26.46 16.82
CA VAL A 1019 14.36 25.43 16.64
C VAL A 1019 13.71 24.10 16.24
N LYS A 1020 14.33 23.38 15.31
CA LYS A 1020 13.78 22.17 14.65
C LYS A 1020 14.02 20.91 15.49
N PRO A 1021 13.12 19.91 15.52
CA PRO A 1021 11.79 19.84 14.89
C PRO A 1021 10.62 20.21 15.84
N ARG A 1022 9.51 20.72 15.29
CA ARG A 1022 8.29 21.09 16.05
C ARG A 1022 6.96 20.73 15.39
N LEU A 1023 6.97 19.81 14.43
CA LEU A 1023 5.75 19.16 13.92
C LEU A 1023 5.75 17.71 14.41
N THR A 1024 4.77 17.35 15.22
CA THR A 1024 4.63 16.04 15.87
C THR A 1024 3.46 15.25 15.25
N SER A 1025 3.44 13.92 15.41
CA SER A 1025 2.25 13.12 15.06
C SER A 1025 1.03 13.66 15.81
N TYR A 1026 -0.08 13.85 15.12
CA TYR A 1026 -1.34 14.28 15.74
C TYR A 1026 -2.07 13.09 16.37
N ARG A 1027 -2.22 12.01 15.60
CA ARG A 1027 -2.84 10.74 15.98
C ARG A 1027 -2.14 9.62 15.23
N ASP A 1028 -1.87 8.52 15.92
CA ASP A 1028 -1.20 7.35 15.33
C ASP A 1028 -2.22 6.30 14.79
N ASP A 1029 -3.50 6.41 15.19
CA ASP A 1029 -4.61 5.54 14.79
C ASP A 1029 -5.33 5.99 13.50
N ILE A 1030 -5.30 7.29 13.20
CA ILE A 1030 -5.82 7.88 11.96
C ILE A 1030 -4.66 8.37 11.09
N ARG A 1031 -4.61 7.88 9.85
CA ARG A 1031 -3.54 8.12 8.88
C ARG A 1031 -4.14 8.38 7.50
N GLN A 1032 -3.33 8.84 6.54
CA GLN A 1032 -3.83 9.24 5.23
C GLN A 1032 -4.37 8.06 4.40
N ASP A 1033 -3.87 6.84 4.67
CA ASP A 1033 -4.36 5.58 4.10
C ASP A 1033 -5.70 5.10 4.68
N ASN A 1034 -6.04 5.44 5.94
CA ASN A 1034 -7.23 4.89 6.63
C ASN A 1034 -8.32 5.92 6.99
N LEU A 1035 -8.08 7.22 6.79
CA LEU A 1035 -9.04 8.29 7.12
C LEU A 1035 -10.40 8.08 6.41
N LEU A 1036 -10.37 7.84 5.09
CA LEU A 1036 -11.58 7.69 4.30
C LEU A 1036 -12.30 6.35 4.56
N GLU A 1037 -11.58 5.26 4.83
CA GLU A 1037 -12.18 3.98 5.29
C GLU A 1037 -13.02 4.22 6.55
N LYS A 1038 -12.40 4.75 7.61
CA LYS A 1038 -13.04 4.97 8.91
C LYS A 1038 -14.21 5.96 8.84
N TYR A 1039 -14.07 7.03 8.05
CA TYR A 1039 -15.15 7.99 7.83
C TYR A 1039 -16.36 7.36 7.13
N ILE A 1040 -16.12 6.54 6.11
CA ILE A 1040 -17.17 5.91 5.31
C ILE A 1040 -17.86 4.77 6.07
N GLU A 1041 -17.10 3.92 6.77
CA GLU A 1041 -17.66 2.90 7.68
C GLU A 1041 -18.52 3.55 8.80
N SER A 1042 -18.18 4.77 9.24
CA SER A 1042 -18.93 5.50 10.28
C SER A 1042 -20.16 6.27 9.78
N LYS A 1043 -20.08 6.94 8.62
CA LYS A 1043 -21.12 7.89 8.15
C LYS A 1043 -21.99 7.36 7.02
N PHE A 1044 -21.49 6.39 6.26
CA PHE A 1044 -22.17 5.83 5.10
C PHE A 1044 -22.23 4.30 5.18
N PRO A 1045 -22.64 3.71 6.33
CA PRO A 1045 -22.56 2.27 6.55
C PRO A 1045 -23.33 1.51 5.48
N TYR A 1046 -22.69 0.47 4.93
CA TYR A 1046 -23.34 -0.41 3.97
C TYR A 1046 -24.54 -1.11 4.64
N PRO A 1047 -25.71 -1.21 3.99
CA PRO A 1047 -26.88 -1.85 4.61
C PRO A 1047 -26.58 -3.32 4.92
N ALA A 1048 -26.55 -3.65 6.22
CA ALA A 1048 -26.32 -5.00 6.69
C ALA A 1048 -27.36 -5.96 6.09
N SER A 1049 -26.90 -7.11 5.59
CA SER A 1049 -27.79 -8.17 5.11
C SER A 1049 -28.69 -8.65 6.25
N SER A 1050 -29.99 -8.72 6.01
CA SER A 1050 -31.02 -9.08 7.01
C SER A 1050 -31.01 -10.57 7.43
N ASN A 1051 -29.85 -11.22 7.37
CA ASN A 1051 -29.68 -12.67 7.43
C ASN A 1051 -28.50 -13.14 8.29
N ASP A 1052 -27.73 -12.26 8.93
CA ASP A 1052 -26.67 -12.64 9.90
C ASP A 1052 -27.24 -13.05 11.28
N ASN A 1053 -28.53 -13.39 11.33
CA ASN A 1053 -29.26 -13.96 12.46
C ASN A 1053 -30.22 -15.07 11.95
N GLN A 1054 -29.66 -16.20 11.47
CA GLN A 1054 -30.41 -17.43 11.24
C GLN A 1054 -29.51 -18.67 11.22
#